data_AF-A0A813SRB6-F1
#
_entry.id   AF-A0A813SRB6-F1
#
_cell.length_a   1.000
_cell.length_b   1.000
_cell.length_c   1.000
_cell.angle_alpha   90.00
_cell.angle_beta   90.00
_cell.angle_gamma   90.00
#
_symmetry.space_group_name_H-M   'P 1'
#
loop_
_entity.id
_entity.type
_entity.pdbx_description
1 polymer ?
#
loop_
_entity_poly.entity_id
_entity_poly.type
_entity_poly.pdbx_seq_one_letter_code
_entity_poly.pdbx_strand_id
1 'polypeptide(L)'
;MVKGGKVSSSAATGKTPAPNTAKGGKPRQQEEKAIDETFEPLKLDVKGAQTAVVCLRSTEDTVLIRACDSLFKFADKSDGNKLMLHEMGATDILFTLTHHENPIVQRNATMVFGVMAAHPDIRRHLRKIDCIPHMISLLSPEHEQLTNEFSVYWLRYMCNDYSTKSQVLQLNVLQPLIRLINETDPDIKFNSLSTVDRILDDFNARSLIRELNGIEPILNNLKSEYPQITETVCNCIQKLATDPFNRAVIRDIGGLDRMIDFIGLDETKDVHVHCLNALANLLEDTECLDLIQSNGGLKRLMQFVQDSVVPAVQAAAAKAIGRAARKPQNRKIFAEQDAERAMVFLLLGDNDEVRIAACQALAVMAESMLSRETIRNNDGILTLVQMMQKDNPRLREFSTLAMSNLTQSNPNNIRELQDQGGLEVLIRLLNDEKDTTKAYACVTLANCSTDQVVRTNILEKGLIKNLLVPLQASYELAQAKAAMVLSAYGIDQKAREDIINNQPIIPHLVSLLKSNHDEVRRNACFAISVLCIEQAIAIEILRHGALEIVRDLNTSESRKSKFTEMALQKILDSHLSAKYSYLGRLESNNITTDGFYDMGPVRDGGTFLTIEELAAEEVNDRRPILLLYAPEKNVTQWTTTTTGGSYDDDISRVPFSSDDNLSTSVTAMKSSESKEKLGTTTTTTGRTAKTPKSSGKDKDGRSRSKKDKTSDKRDVSEDKKPTEKDLSGVTSSNSKSGYKPTADPDFQMYLEEIQPQIIRVPLSEQISTLARFVSEKMGGTISPDDVATFGYEVAMNQLKAELHSNVIPIGRVRKGIHAQRAFLFKTLADRLGIPCTLTRGNYNRAWNEVILGESSGSVRYPAKTWIVDLLHEPGRLILANSSDARIYTILS
;
A
#
# COMPACT_ATOMS: atom_id res chain seq x y z
N MET A 1 21.58 -53.15 28.19
CA MET A 1 21.00 -54.50 28.38
C MET A 1 20.52 -54.66 29.82
N VAL A 2 19.64 -55.63 30.08
CA VAL A 2 18.85 -55.78 31.32
C VAL A 2 19.68 -56.34 32.49
N LYS A 3 19.38 -55.92 33.73
CA LYS A 3 19.81 -56.56 34.99
C LYS A 3 18.66 -57.35 35.62
N GLY A 4 18.94 -58.49 36.28
CA GLY A 4 17.95 -59.19 37.09
C GLY A 4 18.49 -60.36 37.92
N GLY A 5 18.38 -60.25 39.26
CA GLY A 5 18.65 -61.33 40.23
C GLY A 5 20.13 -61.64 40.53
N LYS A 6 20.48 -62.34 41.63
CA LYS A 6 19.70 -62.73 42.84
C LYS A 6 20.66 -63.31 43.92
N VAL A 7 20.49 -62.94 45.21
CA VAL A 7 20.74 -63.81 46.42
C VAL A 7 22.24 -64.19 46.69
N SER A 8 22.81 -64.52 47.87
CA SER A 8 22.40 -64.76 49.29
C SER A 8 23.49 -64.31 50.31
N SER A 9 23.16 -64.35 51.62
CA SER A 9 24.05 -64.26 52.80
C SER A 9 24.92 -65.54 53.01
N SER A 10 25.88 -65.67 53.95
CA SER A 10 25.82 -65.44 55.42
C SER A 10 27.18 -65.63 56.16
N ALA A 11 27.17 -65.42 57.49
CA ALA A 11 28.08 -65.79 58.62
C ALA A 11 29.57 -66.22 58.36
N ALA A 12 30.62 -65.78 59.08
CA ALA A 12 30.87 -65.29 60.46
C ALA A 12 31.36 -66.35 61.50
N THR A 13 32.68 -66.36 61.77
CA THR A 13 33.43 -66.78 62.99
C THR A 13 34.87 -66.22 62.89
N GLY A 14 35.68 -65.94 63.92
CA GLY A 14 35.44 -65.82 65.37
C GLY A 14 36.55 -66.43 66.26
N LYS A 15 37.31 -65.62 67.05
CA LYS A 15 37.94 -65.96 68.37
C LYS A 15 38.84 -64.84 68.96
N THR A 16 39.10 -64.94 70.26
CA THR A 16 39.82 -64.03 71.21
C THR A 16 41.05 -64.78 71.82
N PRO A 17 41.76 -64.36 72.93
CA PRO A 17 41.73 -63.17 73.82
C PRO A 17 43.12 -62.45 73.87
N ALA A 18 43.75 -61.83 74.91
CA ALA A 18 43.61 -61.60 76.38
C ALA A 18 44.64 -60.48 76.81
N PRO A 19 44.87 -60.11 78.10
CA PRO A 19 43.96 -59.58 79.14
C PRO A 19 44.53 -58.32 79.89
N ASN A 20 43.97 -58.01 81.10
CA ASN A 20 44.52 -57.24 82.25
C ASN A 20 44.40 -55.68 82.29
N THR A 21 43.54 -55.08 83.15
CA THR A 21 43.69 -54.62 84.58
C THR A 21 44.31 -53.21 84.74
N ALA A 22 44.01 -52.34 85.73
CA ALA A 22 42.95 -52.22 86.77
C ALA A 22 42.96 -50.78 87.38
N LYS A 23 42.16 -50.49 88.43
CA LYS A 23 41.95 -49.14 89.03
C LYS A 23 43.03 -48.73 90.06
N GLY A 24 43.32 -47.41 90.18
CA GLY A 24 44.08 -46.78 91.28
C GLY A 24 44.23 -45.25 91.09
N GLY A 25 44.57 -44.47 92.13
CA GLY A 25 44.76 -43.00 91.99
C GLY A 25 45.03 -42.21 93.29
N LYS A 26 44.98 -40.86 93.19
CA LYS A 26 45.35 -39.80 94.18
C LYS A 26 46.88 -39.57 94.39
N PRO A 27 47.31 -38.41 94.92
CA PRO A 27 46.77 -37.04 94.79
C PRO A 27 47.84 -35.94 94.54
N ARG A 28 47.41 -34.73 94.13
CA ARG A 28 47.96 -33.44 94.62
C ARG A 28 47.17 -32.21 94.15
N GLN A 29 46.92 -31.29 95.07
CA GLN A 29 46.78 -29.84 94.81
C GLN A 29 48.21 -29.25 94.97
N GLN A 30 48.57 -28.05 94.50
CA GLN A 30 47.79 -26.93 93.95
C GLN A 30 48.67 -26.12 92.95
N GLU A 31 48.22 -24.92 92.57
CA GLU A 31 48.94 -23.83 91.87
C GLU A 31 48.97 -23.83 90.32
N GLU A 32 48.20 -22.84 89.82
CA GLU A 32 48.08 -22.18 88.52
C GLU A 32 49.02 -22.53 87.34
N LYS A 33 48.40 -22.92 86.22
CA LYS A 33 48.82 -22.54 84.85
C LYS A 33 47.59 -22.20 84.01
N ALA A 34 47.79 -21.34 83.00
CA ALA A 34 46.74 -20.81 82.14
C ALA A 34 46.02 -21.89 81.30
N ILE A 35 44.77 -21.60 80.93
CA ILE A 35 43.96 -22.44 80.05
C ILE A 35 44.33 -22.12 78.59
N ASP A 36 44.72 -23.13 77.83
CA ASP A 36 44.85 -23.07 76.37
C ASP A 36 43.51 -23.53 75.76
N GLU A 37 42.64 -22.57 75.42
CA GLU A 37 41.33 -22.84 74.81
C GLU A 37 41.42 -22.98 73.28
N THR A 38 42.22 -23.95 72.82
CA THR A 38 42.24 -24.36 71.41
C THR A 38 41.00 -25.18 71.04
N PHE A 39 39.87 -24.50 70.85
CA PHE A 39 38.58 -25.08 70.46
C PHE A 39 38.64 -25.74 69.05
N GLU A 40 38.21 -27.00 68.94
CA GLU A 40 37.97 -27.62 67.62
C GLU A 40 36.72 -27.02 66.94
N PRO A 41 36.76 -26.76 65.62
CA PRO A 41 35.66 -26.11 64.90
C PRO A 41 34.44 -27.02 64.74
N LEU A 42 33.30 -26.58 65.30
CA LEU A 42 32.03 -27.30 65.31
C LEU A 42 31.52 -27.67 63.90
N LYS A 43 31.32 -28.98 63.69
CA LYS A 43 30.67 -29.54 62.49
C LYS A 43 29.14 -29.42 62.60
N LEU A 44 28.65 -28.18 62.58
CA LEU A 44 27.25 -27.85 62.32
C LEU A 44 26.81 -28.46 60.98
N ASP A 45 25.83 -29.36 61.05
CA ASP A 45 25.28 -30.18 59.97
C ASP A 45 23.80 -29.79 59.77
N VAL A 46 23.52 -28.96 58.76
CA VAL A 46 22.24 -28.22 58.62
C VAL A 46 21.21 -29.05 57.86
N LYS A 47 20.44 -29.87 58.59
CA LYS A 47 19.57 -30.92 58.02
C LYS A 47 18.19 -30.48 57.51
N GLY A 48 17.81 -29.22 57.67
CA GLY A 48 16.49 -28.72 57.30
C GLY A 48 16.54 -27.34 56.64
N ALA A 49 15.75 -27.14 55.58
CA ALA A 49 15.71 -25.88 54.83
C ALA A 49 15.34 -24.69 55.73
N GLN A 50 14.34 -24.84 56.60
CA GLN A 50 13.92 -23.79 57.53
C GLN A 50 15.02 -23.43 58.56
N THR A 51 15.81 -24.42 59.00
CA THR A 51 17.01 -24.18 59.82
C THR A 51 18.06 -23.40 59.04
N ALA A 52 18.29 -23.74 57.77
CA ALA A 52 19.24 -23.03 56.91
C ALA A 52 18.82 -21.57 56.65
N VAL A 53 17.52 -21.29 56.45
CA VAL A 53 17.01 -19.90 56.33
C VAL A 53 17.22 -19.09 57.62
N VAL A 54 17.10 -19.72 58.79
CA VAL A 54 17.46 -19.06 60.06
C VAL A 54 18.97 -18.82 60.16
N CYS A 55 19.80 -19.77 59.72
CA CYS A 55 21.26 -19.63 59.69
C CYS A 55 21.75 -18.49 58.75
N LEU A 56 20.97 -18.06 57.75
CA LEU A 56 21.29 -16.87 56.94
C LEU A 56 21.33 -15.55 57.73
N ARG A 57 20.90 -15.54 58.99
CA ARG A 57 20.98 -14.38 59.89
C ARG A 57 22.17 -14.43 60.86
N SER A 58 23.13 -15.33 60.62
CA SER A 58 24.36 -15.43 61.41
C SER A 58 25.36 -14.33 61.03
N THR A 59 26.20 -13.94 61.98
CA THR A 59 27.41 -13.11 61.74
C THR A 59 28.63 -13.95 61.33
N GLU A 60 28.53 -15.29 61.39
CA GLU A 60 29.65 -16.19 61.14
C GLU A 60 29.69 -16.63 59.66
N ASP A 61 30.71 -16.19 58.93
CA ASP A 61 30.98 -16.59 57.54
C ASP A 61 30.85 -18.11 57.33
N THR A 62 31.41 -18.89 58.25
CA THR A 62 31.41 -20.37 58.15
C THR A 62 30.00 -20.98 58.27
N VAL A 63 29.07 -20.28 58.91
CA VAL A 63 27.65 -20.66 59.02
C VAL A 63 26.90 -20.18 57.78
N LEU A 64 27.14 -18.95 57.32
CA LEU A 64 26.53 -18.38 56.11
C LEU A 64 26.89 -19.20 54.86
N ILE A 65 28.17 -19.53 54.68
CA ILE A 65 28.67 -20.37 53.57
C ILE A 65 27.91 -21.71 53.55
N ARG A 66 27.86 -22.44 54.68
CA ARG A 66 27.15 -23.73 54.79
C ARG A 66 25.64 -23.61 54.60
N ALA A 67 25.03 -22.53 55.09
CA ALA A 67 23.59 -22.30 54.94
C ALA A 67 23.23 -22.09 53.46
N CYS A 68 23.94 -21.21 52.75
CA CYS A 68 23.75 -21.01 51.32
C CYS A 68 24.05 -22.29 50.50
N ASP A 69 25.10 -23.04 50.85
CA ASP A 69 25.45 -24.32 50.20
C ASP A 69 24.31 -25.36 50.28
N SER A 70 23.68 -25.47 51.46
CA SER A 70 22.53 -26.35 51.68
C SER A 70 21.25 -25.84 51.02
N LEU A 71 21.03 -24.52 51.00
CA LEU A 71 19.87 -23.90 50.35
C LEU A 71 19.94 -23.99 48.82
N PHE A 72 21.12 -23.86 48.22
CA PHE A 72 21.34 -24.08 46.78
C PHE A 72 20.91 -25.50 46.39
N LYS A 73 21.45 -26.50 47.10
CA LYS A 73 21.14 -27.94 46.95
C LYS A 73 19.71 -28.31 47.35
N PHE A 74 18.91 -27.35 47.85
CA PHE A 74 17.48 -27.49 48.11
C PHE A 74 16.64 -26.82 47.00
N ALA A 75 16.94 -25.55 46.68
CA ALA A 75 16.24 -24.75 45.68
C ALA A 75 16.35 -25.32 44.25
N ASP A 76 17.51 -25.88 43.90
CA ASP A 76 17.76 -26.45 42.58
C ASP A 76 16.81 -27.62 42.26
N LYS A 77 16.58 -28.51 43.24
CA LYS A 77 15.84 -29.78 43.09
C LYS A 77 14.39 -29.67 42.62
N SER A 78 13.70 -28.57 42.90
CA SER A 78 12.31 -28.36 42.45
C SER A 78 11.89 -26.90 42.51
N ASP A 79 10.88 -26.53 41.74
CA ASP A 79 10.31 -25.19 41.78
C ASP A 79 9.47 -24.94 43.03
N GLY A 80 8.83 -25.98 43.58
CA GLY A 80 8.17 -25.92 44.89
C GLY A 80 9.16 -25.61 46.02
N ASN A 81 10.40 -26.10 45.96
CA ASN A 81 11.44 -25.77 46.93
C ASN A 81 11.85 -24.29 46.82
N LYS A 82 11.94 -23.73 45.60
CA LYS A 82 12.22 -22.29 45.40
C LYS A 82 11.11 -21.44 46.03
N LEU A 83 9.84 -21.79 45.78
CA LEU A 83 8.69 -21.10 46.35
C LEU A 83 8.66 -21.21 47.89
N MET A 84 8.91 -22.40 48.44
CA MET A 84 8.98 -22.62 49.90
C MET A 84 10.05 -21.75 50.57
N LEU A 85 11.23 -21.55 49.94
CA LEU A 85 12.25 -20.63 50.46
C LEU A 85 11.81 -19.16 50.36
N HIS A 86 11.08 -18.78 49.31
CA HIS A 86 10.52 -17.44 49.17
C HIS A 86 9.46 -17.15 50.24
N GLU A 87 8.56 -18.10 50.50
CA GLU A 87 7.54 -18.02 51.57
C GLU A 87 8.16 -17.96 52.98
N MET A 88 9.34 -18.58 53.19
CA MET A 88 10.13 -18.42 54.42
C MET A 88 10.88 -17.08 54.53
N GLY A 89 10.74 -16.17 53.55
CA GLY A 89 11.40 -14.86 53.52
C GLY A 89 12.90 -14.93 53.21
N ALA A 90 13.39 -16.01 52.60
CA ALA A 90 14.81 -16.15 52.29
C ALA A 90 15.30 -15.18 51.20
N THR A 91 14.44 -14.76 50.27
CA THR A 91 14.80 -13.95 49.10
C THR A 91 15.49 -12.63 49.48
N ASP A 92 14.94 -11.91 50.46
CA ASP A 92 15.43 -10.58 50.85
C ASP A 92 16.73 -10.69 51.68
N ILE A 93 16.87 -11.78 52.44
CA ILE A 93 18.09 -12.09 53.19
C ILE A 93 19.21 -12.48 52.22
N LEU A 94 18.91 -13.31 51.22
CA LEU A 94 19.87 -13.70 50.19
C LEU A 94 20.32 -12.49 49.34
N PHE A 95 19.41 -11.59 48.97
CA PHE A 95 19.78 -10.32 48.31
C PHE A 95 20.70 -9.46 49.18
N THR A 96 20.45 -9.41 50.49
CA THR A 96 21.35 -8.73 51.43
C THR A 96 22.75 -9.38 51.41
N LEU A 97 22.80 -10.72 51.41
CA LEU A 97 24.06 -11.49 51.41
C LEU A 97 24.82 -11.47 50.07
N THR A 98 24.22 -11.06 48.93
CA THR A 98 25.01 -10.81 47.71
C THR A 98 25.83 -9.53 47.78
N HIS A 99 25.67 -8.70 48.82
CA HIS A 99 26.51 -7.52 49.11
C HIS A 99 27.61 -7.82 50.16
N HIS A 100 27.78 -9.08 50.57
CA HIS A 100 28.65 -9.45 51.68
C HIS A 100 30.15 -9.30 51.35
N GLU A 101 30.96 -8.80 52.29
CA GLU A 101 32.39 -8.52 52.10
C GLU A 101 33.22 -9.77 51.80
N ASN A 102 32.91 -10.90 52.45
CA ASN A 102 33.51 -12.19 52.11
C ASN A 102 32.99 -12.70 50.74
N PRO A 103 33.87 -12.87 49.72
CA PRO A 103 33.46 -13.25 48.37
C PRO A 103 32.83 -14.65 48.29
N ILE A 104 33.19 -15.56 49.19
CA ILE A 104 32.63 -16.92 49.26
C ILE A 104 31.16 -16.86 49.72
N VAL A 105 30.85 -15.97 50.67
CA VAL A 105 29.46 -15.71 51.11
C VAL A 105 28.67 -15.05 49.98
N GLN A 106 29.22 -13.99 49.36
CA GLN A 106 28.60 -13.29 48.23
C GLN A 106 28.27 -14.27 47.08
N ARG A 107 29.24 -15.09 46.65
CA ARG A 107 29.06 -16.09 45.61
C ARG A 107 27.97 -17.09 45.99
N ASN A 108 28.09 -17.74 47.15
CA ASN A 108 27.14 -18.76 47.57
C ASN A 108 25.71 -18.19 47.73
N ALA A 109 25.55 -16.95 48.19
CA ALA A 109 24.25 -16.27 48.20
C ALA A 109 23.73 -15.98 46.78
N THR A 110 24.61 -15.52 45.88
CA THR A 110 24.29 -15.25 44.46
C THR A 110 23.83 -16.52 43.74
N MET A 111 24.42 -17.68 44.03
CA MET A 111 24.01 -18.98 43.50
C MET A 111 22.54 -19.31 43.85
N VAL A 112 22.16 -19.19 45.13
CA VAL A 112 20.76 -19.44 45.55
C VAL A 112 19.82 -18.41 44.93
N PHE A 113 20.20 -17.13 44.96
CA PHE A 113 19.39 -16.02 44.46
C PHE A 113 19.14 -16.14 42.94
N GLY A 114 20.14 -16.56 42.17
CA GLY A 114 20.03 -16.85 40.74
C GLY A 114 19.07 -18.00 40.43
N VAL A 115 19.23 -19.13 41.12
CA VAL A 115 18.33 -20.29 40.99
C VAL A 115 16.88 -19.93 41.36
N MET A 116 16.66 -19.08 42.38
CA MET A 116 15.32 -18.63 42.76
C MET A 116 14.62 -17.80 41.66
N ALA A 117 15.34 -17.05 40.83
CA ALA A 117 14.75 -16.26 39.75
C ALA A 117 14.12 -17.10 38.61
N ALA A 118 14.37 -18.42 38.57
CA ALA A 118 13.66 -19.33 37.66
C ALA A 118 12.14 -19.37 37.93
N HIS A 119 11.69 -19.17 39.19
CA HIS A 119 10.28 -19.23 39.55
C HIS A 119 9.51 -17.94 39.18
N PRO A 120 8.35 -18.02 38.48
CA PRO A 120 7.59 -16.83 38.05
C PRO A 120 7.20 -15.86 39.18
N ASP A 121 6.67 -16.37 40.29
CA ASP A 121 6.24 -15.49 41.40
C ASP A 121 7.39 -14.84 42.15
N ILE A 122 8.55 -15.49 42.19
CA ILE A 122 9.74 -14.89 42.79
C ILE A 122 10.21 -13.73 41.91
N ARG A 123 10.15 -13.82 40.58
CA ARG A 123 10.39 -12.68 39.68
C ARG A 123 9.43 -11.51 39.91
N ARG A 124 8.16 -11.77 40.27
CA ARG A 124 7.18 -10.73 40.62
C ARG A 124 7.55 -9.99 41.92
N HIS A 125 8.24 -10.66 42.85
CA HIS A 125 8.80 -10.03 44.05
C HIS A 125 10.11 -9.32 43.76
N LEU A 126 11.05 -9.97 43.07
CA LEU A 126 12.35 -9.41 42.69
C LEU A 126 12.23 -8.08 41.95
N ARG A 127 11.22 -7.90 41.08
CA ARG A 127 10.96 -6.61 40.39
C ARG A 127 10.47 -5.46 41.30
N LYS A 128 10.16 -5.72 42.57
CA LYS A 128 9.83 -4.70 43.58
C LYS A 128 11.05 -4.31 44.43
N ILE A 129 12.11 -5.10 44.37
CA ILE A 129 13.41 -4.83 45.01
C ILE A 129 14.29 -4.17 43.94
N ASP A 130 15.03 -3.12 44.27
CA ASP A 130 15.99 -2.52 43.34
C ASP A 130 17.29 -3.34 43.25
N CYS A 131 17.14 -4.60 42.83
CA CYS A 131 18.20 -5.59 42.77
C CYS A 131 18.92 -5.62 41.41
N ILE A 132 18.30 -5.08 40.36
CA ILE A 132 18.85 -5.09 39.00
C ILE A 132 20.22 -4.38 38.91
N PRO A 133 20.45 -3.19 39.50
CA PRO A 133 21.76 -2.53 39.42
C PRO A 133 22.87 -3.36 40.07
N HIS A 134 22.63 -3.92 41.26
CA HIS A 134 23.63 -4.72 41.98
C HIS A 134 23.96 -6.02 41.25
N MET A 135 22.94 -6.73 40.75
CA MET A 135 23.17 -7.95 39.97
C MET A 135 23.99 -7.66 38.70
N ILE A 136 23.80 -6.51 38.05
CA ILE A 136 24.65 -6.09 36.92
C ILE A 136 26.08 -5.78 37.36
N SER A 137 26.32 -5.16 38.52
CA SER A 137 27.70 -4.97 39.01
C SER A 137 28.42 -6.29 39.33
N LEU A 138 27.69 -7.34 39.74
CA LEU A 138 28.24 -8.69 39.89
C LEU A 138 28.68 -9.34 38.56
N LEU A 139 28.48 -8.67 37.42
CA LEU A 139 29.07 -9.03 36.11
C LEU A 139 30.43 -8.35 35.85
N SER A 140 30.99 -7.59 36.81
CA SER A 140 32.38 -7.10 36.79
C SER A 140 33.38 -8.26 36.65
N PRO A 141 34.52 -8.10 35.93
CA PRO A 141 35.59 -9.10 35.89
C PRO A 141 36.35 -9.25 37.22
N GLU A 142 36.00 -8.47 38.24
CA GLU A 142 36.63 -8.50 39.57
C GLU A 142 36.04 -9.59 40.50
N HIS A 143 34.88 -10.16 40.16
CA HIS A 143 34.23 -11.21 40.95
C HIS A 143 34.65 -12.62 40.51
N GLU A 144 34.40 -13.62 41.37
CA GLU A 144 34.58 -15.03 41.01
C GLU A 144 33.68 -15.43 39.82
N GLN A 145 34.20 -16.27 38.94
CA GLN A 145 33.53 -16.79 37.74
C GLN A 145 32.11 -17.34 38.00
N LEU A 146 31.93 -18.08 39.10
CA LEU A 146 30.63 -18.58 39.58
C LEU A 146 29.65 -17.45 39.98
N THR A 147 30.14 -16.34 40.51
CA THR A 147 29.30 -15.17 40.81
C THR A 147 28.81 -14.52 39.52
N ASN A 148 29.66 -14.42 38.50
CA ASN A 148 29.24 -13.96 37.17
C ASN A 148 28.21 -14.92 36.55
N GLU A 149 28.46 -16.24 36.59
CA GLU A 149 27.57 -17.29 36.07
C GLU A 149 26.15 -17.18 36.65
N PHE A 150 26.02 -17.22 37.99
CA PHE A 150 24.70 -17.20 38.61
C PHE A 150 24.02 -15.83 38.55
N SER A 151 24.78 -14.74 38.40
CA SER A 151 24.20 -13.43 38.08
C SER A 151 23.68 -13.35 36.63
N VAL A 152 24.40 -13.90 35.64
CA VAL A 152 23.87 -13.92 34.26
C VAL A 152 22.73 -14.94 34.09
N TYR A 153 22.74 -16.04 34.85
CA TYR A 153 21.59 -16.95 34.97
C TYR A 153 20.36 -16.23 35.54
N TRP A 154 20.53 -15.45 36.62
CA TRP A 154 19.47 -14.62 37.20
C TRP A 154 18.89 -13.65 36.15
N LEU A 155 19.78 -12.93 35.46
CA LEU A 155 19.45 -11.95 34.46
C LEU A 155 18.69 -12.57 33.27
N ARG A 156 19.08 -13.76 32.81
CA ARG A 156 18.39 -14.55 31.78
C ARG A 156 16.90 -14.71 32.08
N TYR A 157 16.54 -15.00 33.33
CA TYR A 157 15.14 -15.17 33.73
C TYR A 157 14.41 -13.84 33.95
N MET A 158 15.08 -12.83 34.48
CA MET A 158 14.49 -11.49 34.69
C MET A 158 14.22 -10.77 33.35
N CYS A 159 15.06 -10.99 32.34
CA CYS A 159 14.90 -10.51 30.97
C CYS A 159 13.77 -11.21 30.17
N ASN A 160 12.97 -12.09 30.77
CA ASN A 160 11.70 -12.51 30.14
C ASN A 160 10.66 -11.37 30.14
N ASP A 161 10.74 -10.42 31.08
CA ASP A 161 9.79 -9.33 31.24
C ASP A 161 10.28 -8.02 30.60
N TYR A 162 9.43 -7.33 29.82
CA TYR A 162 9.83 -6.17 29.01
C TYR A 162 10.36 -4.98 29.82
N SER A 163 9.80 -4.71 31.01
CA SER A 163 10.30 -3.63 31.88
C SER A 163 11.74 -3.87 32.31
N THR A 164 12.11 -5.13 32.59
CA THR A 164 13.50 -5.50 32.90
C THR A 164 14.40 -5.22 31.70
N LYS A 165 14.00 -5.62 30.48
CA LYS A 165 14.80 -5.40 29.25
C LYS A 165 15.18 -3.93 29.08
N SER A 166 14.23 -3.02 29.28
CA SER A 166 14.48 -1.58 29.20
C SER A 166 15.44 -1.08 30.30
N GLN A 167 15.25 -1.50 31.56
CA GLN A 167 16.10 -1.09 32.68
C GLN A 167 17.54 -1.61 32.56
N VAL A 168 17.74 -2.87 32.13
CA VAL A 168 19.09 -3.44 31.99
C VAL A 168 19.86 -2.84 30.82
N LEU A 169 19.16 -2.41 29.75
CA LEU A 169 19.75 -1.66 28.64
C LEU A 169 20.23 -0.26 29.09
N GLN A 170 19.43 0.45 29.90
CA GLN A 170 19.83 1.74 30.50
C GLN A 170 21.05 1.62 31.43
N LEU A 171 21.26 0.43 32.02
CA LEU A 171 22.39 0.09 32.87
C LEU A 171 23.57 -0.54 32.09
N ASN A 172 23.61 -0.37 30.76
CA ASN A 172 24.70 -0.79 29.85
C ASN A 172 25.07 -2.30 29.90
N VAL A 173 24.13 -3.17 30.29
CA VAL A 173 24.39 -4.60 30.56
C VAL A 173 25.00 -5.37 29.38
N LEU A 174 24.81 -4.88 28.16
CA LEU A 174 25.35 -5.49 26.93
C LEU A 174 26.88 -5.57 26.94
N GLN A 175 27.59 -4.59 27.52
CA GLN A 175 29.05 -4.59 27.53
C GLN A 175 29.63 -5.71 28.43
N PRO A 176 29.16 -5.92 29.68
CA PRO A 176 29.47 -7.14 30.44
C PRO A 176 29.08 -8.44 29.73
N LEU A 177 27.89 -8.51 29.10
CA LEU A 177 27.43 -9.72 28.40
C LEU A 177 28.33 -10.07 27.20
N ILE A 178 28.74 -9.08 26.39
CA ILE A 178 29.64 -9.28 25.24
C ILE A 178 31.02 -9.77 25.69
N ARG A 179 31.51 -9.36 26.88
CA ARG A 179 32.70 -9.95 27.49
C ARG A 179 32.47 -11.43 27.83
N LEU A 180 31.40 -11.73 28.57
CA LEU A 180 31.11 -13.08 29.08
C LEU A 180 30.82 -14.11 27.97
N ILE A 181 30.40 -13.67 26.78
CA ILE A 181 30.25 -14.51 25.57
C ILE A 181 31.59 -15.07 25.06
N ASN A 182 32.73 -14.47 25.42
CA ASN A 182 34.08 -14.90 25.01
C ASN A 182 34.83 -15.73 26.07
N GLU A 183 34.21 -16.05 27.21
CA GLU A 183 34.84 -16.86 28.28
C GLU A 183 35.14 -18.29 27.81
N THR A 184 35.79 -19.10 28.66
CA THR A 184 35.94 -20.55 28.38
C THR A 184 34.65 -21.31 28.62
N ASP A 185 33.97 -21.01 29.73
CA ASP A 185 32.89 -21.81 30.30
C ASP A 185 31.59 -21.90 29.45
N PRO A 186 31.00 -23.10 29.27
CA PRO A 186 29.77 -23.28 28.48
C PRO A 186 28.52 -22.66 29.10
N ASP A 187 28.35 -22.72 30.42
CA ASP A 187 27.13 -22.24 31.10
C ASP A 187 27.11 -20.71 31.17
N ILE A 188 28.26 -20.06 31.42
CA ILE A 188 28.41 -18.61 31.30
C ILE A 188 28.09 -18.15 29.88
N LYS A 189 28.64 -18.82 28.85
CA LYS A 189 28.32 -18.54 27.44
C LYS A 189 26.83 -18.67 27.16
N PHE A 190 26.25 -19.83 27.51
CA PHE A 190 24.86 -20.14 27.21
C PHE A 190 23.91 -19.16 27.91
N ASN A 191 24.17 -18.83 29.18
CA ASN A 191 23.38 -17.84 29.92
C ASN A 191 23.54 -16.42 29.35
N SER A 192 24.76 -16.03 28.94
CA SER A 192 25.01 -14.71 28.35
C SER A 192 24.35 -14.55 26.98
N LEU A 193 24.52 -15.53 26.09
CA LEU A 193 23.85 -15.59 24.79
C LEU A 193 22.32 -15.65 24.95
N SER A 194 21.81 -16.46 25.88
CA SER A 194 20.36 -16.56 26.16
C SER A 194 19.76 -15.28 26.74
N THR A 195 20.58 -14.45 27.38
CA THR A 195 20.19 -13.13 27.87
C THR A 195 20.19 -12.11 26.73
N VAL A 196 21.22 -12.12 25.89
CA VAL A 196 21.31 -11.28 24.68
C VAL A 196 20.15 -11.59 23.72
N ASP A 197 19.81 -12.86 23.47
CA ASP A 197 18.68 -13.26 22.63
C ASP A 197 17.34 -12.64 23.12
N ARG A 198 17.09 -12.65 24.43
CA ARG A 198 15.89 -12.06 25.04
C ARG A 198 15.91 -10.53 24.93
N ILE A 199 17.07 -9.90 25.08
CA ILE A 199 17.22 -8.45 24.96
C ILE A 199 17.04 -8.00 23.50
N LEU A 200 17.47 -8.81 22.51
CA LEU A 200 17.31 -8.59 21.07
C LEU A 200 15.85 -8.54 20.56
N ASP A 201 14.88 -8.95 21.38
CA ASP A 201 13.46 -8.72 21.09
C ASP A 201 13.14 -7.22 21.06
N ASP A 202 13.86 -6.40 21.85
CA ASP A 202 13.83 -4.94 21.72
C ASP A 202 14.67 -4.51 20.51
N PHE A 203 14.10 -3.65 19.66
CA PHE A 203 14.75 -3.19 18.43
C PHE A 203 15.96 -2.30 18.72
N ASN A 204 15.96 -1.55 19.83
CA ASN A 204 17.07 -0.66 20.21
C ASN A 204 18.34 -1.44 20.62
N ALA A 205 18.18 -2.67 21.13
CA ALA A 205 19.33 -3.52 21.44
C ALA A 205 20.14 -3.91 20.19
N ARG A 206 19.52 -3.91 19.01
CA ARG A 206 20.14 -4.37 17.75
C ARG A 206 21.19 -3.39 17.24
N SER A 207 21.03 -2.09 17.48
CA SER A 207 22.06 -1.09 17.19
C SER A 207 23.15 -1.07 18.27
N LEU A 208 22.76 -1.15 19.55
CA LEU A 208 23.71 -1.16 20.67
C LEU A 208 24.70 -2.35 20.61
N ILE A 209 24.24 -3.56 20.22
CA ILE A 209 25.12 -4.72 20.04
C ILE A 209 26.09 -4.52 18.86
N ARG A 210 25.70 -3.79 17.81
CA ARG A 210 26.60 -3.39 16.72
C ARG A 210 27.64 -2.37 17.18
N GLU A 211 27.19 -1.33 17.88
CA GLU A 211 28.05 -0.24 18.39
C GLU A 211 29.08 -0.74 19.42
N LEU A 212 28.75 -1.79 20.18
CA LEU A 212 29.65 -2.50 21.09
C LEU A 212 30.47 -3.62 20.41
N ASN A 213 30.43 -3.75 19.08
CA ASN A 213 31.08 -4.82 18.29
C ASN A 213 30.71 -6.26 18.71
N GLY A 214 29.58 -6.45 19.38
CA GLY A 214 29.15 -7.74 19.96
C GLY A 214 28.70 -8.80 18.94
N ILE A 215 28.47 -8.41 17.67
CA ILE A 215 28.03 -9.31 16.61
C ILE A 215 29.07 -10.41 16.34
N GLU A 216 30.36 -10.08 16.31
CA GLU A 216 31.42 -11.07 16.07
C GLU A 216 31.60 -12.06 17.24
N PRO A 217 31.68 -11.65 18.53
CA PRO A 217 31.61 -12.55 19.68
C PRO A 217 30.45 -13.55 19.65
N ILE A 218 29.25 -13.11 19.25
CA ILE A 218 28.08 -13.98 19.08
C ILE A 218 28.34 -15.01 17.97
N LEU A 219 28.75 -14.56 16.78
CA LEU A 219 29.05 -15.41 15.63
C LEU A 219 30.25 -16.38 15.89
N ASN A 220 31.18 -15.99 16.75
CA ASN A 220 32.34 -16.80 17.16
C ASN A 220 31.97 -18.01 18.03
N ASN A 221 30.75 -18.05 18.57
CA ASN A 221 30.21 -19.21 19.29
C ASN A 221 29.43 -20.20 18.39
N LEU A 222 29.31 -19.93 17.08
CA LEU A 222 28.71 -20.87 16.11
C LEU A 222 29.50 -22.19 15.97
N LYS A 223 30.78 -22.19 16.36
CA LYS A 223 31.67 -23.38 16.40
C LYS A 223 31.59 -24.19 17.70
N SER A 224 30.61 -23.92 18.56
CA SER A 224 30.48 -24.58 19.85
C SER A 224 29.98 -26.02 19.71
N GLU A 225 30.59 -26.94 20.47
CA GLU A 225 30.21 -28.37 20.55
C GLU A 225 28.84 -28.58 21.24
N TYR A 226 28.26 -27.52 21.84
CA TYR A 226 26.99 -27.57 22.56
C TYR A 226 25.84 -27.04 21.66
N PRO A 227 24.88 -27.89 21.23
CA PRO A 227 23.80 -27.47 20.32
C PRO A 227 22.95 -26.30 20.83
N GLN A 228 22.73 -26.24 22.15
CA GLN A 228 22.00 -25.14 22.81
C GLN A 228 22.69 -23.78 22.63
N ILE A 229 24.02 -23.76 22.55
CA ILE A 229 24.80 -22.54 22.29
C ILE A 229 24.65 -22.14 20.83
N THR A 230 24.83 -23.08 19.89
CA THR A 230 24.77 -22.77 18.46
C THR A 230 23.36 -22.41 17.99
N GLU A 231 22.32 -23.02 18.56
CA GLU A 231 20.91 -22.61 18.41
C GLU A 231 20.69 -21.17 18.87
N THR A 232 21.17 -20.82 20.07
CA THR A 232 21.03 -19.46 20.61
C THR A 232 21.80 -18.44 19.77
N VAL A 233 22.96 -18.80 19.22
CA VAL A 233 23.70 -17.96 18.24
C VAL A 233 22.88 -17.76 16.97
N CYS A 234 22.29 -18.81 16.38
CA CYS A 234 21.45 -18.68 15.20
C CYS A 234 20.23 -17.77 15.46
N ASN A 235 19.59 -17.88 16.62
CA ASN A 235 18.48 -17.01 17.02
C ASN A 235 18.92 -15.54 17.21
N CYS A 236 20.08 -15.30 17.84
CA CYS A 236 20.65 -13.96 17.94
C CYS A 236 20.93 -13.36 16.56
N ILE A 237 21.58 -14.10 15.65
CA ILE A 237 21.89 -13.63 14.30
C ILE A 237 20.60 -13.43 13.48
N GLN A 238 19.59 -14.30 13.60
CA GLN A 238 18.28 -14.11 12.97
C GLN A 238 17.61 -12.79 13.38
N LYS A 239 17.63 -12.46 14.68
CA LYS A 239 17.11 -11.20 15.22
C LYS A 239 17.94 -10.00 14.77
N LEU A 240 19.26 -10.08 14.87
CA LEU A 240 20.20 -9.03 14.46
C LEU A 240 20.05 -8.69 12.96
N ALA A 241 19.99 -9.69 12.09
CA ALA A 241 19.89 -9.55 10.64
C ALA A 241 18.56 -8.94 10.14
N THR A 242 17.62 -8.60 11.02
CA THR A 242 16.45 -7.78 10.66
C THR A 242 16.83 -6.32 10.35
N ASP A 243 17.88 -5.79 10.99
CA ASP A 243 18.41 -4.44 10.75
C ASP A 243 19.37 -4.47 9.53
N PRO A 244 19.16 -3.61 8.50
CA PRO A 244 20.05 -3.54 7.34
C PRO A 244 21.52 -3.22 7.69
N PHE A 245 21.77 -2.37 8.68
CA PHE A 245 23.13 -2.03 9.12
C PHE A 245 23.82 -3.23 9.79
N ASN A 246 23.04 -4.10 10.45
CA ASN A 246 23.58 -5.35 10.99
C ASN A 246 23.85 -6.38 9.90
N ARG A 247 23.03 -6.44 8.83
CA ARG A 247 23.32 -7.33 7.69
C ARG A 247 24.66 -7.00 7.04
N ALA A 248 24.97 -5.71 6.87
CA ALA A 248 26.27 -5.26 6.39
C ALA A 248 27.40 -5.75 7.31
N VAL A 249 27.34 -5.48 8.63
CA VAL A 249 28.39 -5.92 9.56
C VAL A 249 28.53 -7.44 9.63
N ILE A 250 27.43 -8.21 9.62
CA ILE A 250 27.47 -9.69 9.62
C ILE A 250 28.11 -10.23 8.34
N ARG A 251 27.87 -9.59 7.18
CA ARG A 251 28.52 -9.91 5.91
C ARG A 251 30.01 -9.60 5.95
N ASP A 252 30.38 -8.43 6.43
CA ASP A 252 31.76 -7.93 6.42
C ASP A 252 32.69 -8.77 7.31
N ILE A 253 32.17 -9.41 8.37
CA ILE A 253 32.89 -10.40 9.21
C ILE A 253 32.81 -11.86 8.70
N GLY A 254 32.40 -12.07 7.44
CA GLY A 254 32.30 -13.39 6.80
C GLY A 254 31.17 -14.27 7.33
N GLY A 255 30.15 -13.68 7.95
CA GLY A 255 29.08 -14.42 8.62
C GLY A 255 28.17 -15.23 7.68
N LEU A 256 27.99 -14.79 6.43
CA LEU A 256 27.22 -15.55 5.44
C LEU A 256 27.86 -16.90 5.14
N ASP A 257 29.16 -16.90 4.85
CA ASP A 257 29.94 -18.12 4.54
C ASP A 257 29.97 -19.06 5.74
N ARG A 258 30.31 -18.52 6.92
CA ARG A 258 30.37 -19.27 8.19
C ARG A 258 29.05 -19.96 8.55
N MET A 259 27.91 -19.38 8.18
CA MET A 259 26.59 -19.99 8.40
C MET A 259 26.22 -21.04 7.34
N ILE A 260 26.69 -20.88 6.09
CA ILE A 260 26.55 -21.87 5.01
C ILE A 260 27.43 -23.10 5.26
N ASP A 261 28.62 -22.90 5.82
CA ASP A 261 29.51 -23.98 6.28
C ASP A 261 28.91 -24.72 7.48
N PHE A 262 28.37 -24.00 8.47
CA PHE A 262 27.77 -24.58 9.67
C PHE A 262 26.57 -25.50 9.37
N ILE A 263 25.64 -25.10 8.50
CA ILE A 263 24.55 -26.01 8.04
C ILE A 263 25.07 -27.14 7.15
N GLY A 264 26.33 -27.08 6.73
CA GLY A 264 26.99 -28.14 5.98
C GLY A 264 27.52 -29.29 6.82
N LEU A 265 27.49 -29.17 8.16
CA LEU A 265 27.94 -30.19 9.10
C LEU A 265 26.80 -31.18 9.44
N ASP A 266 27.11 -32.47 9.51
CA ASP A 266 26.12 -33.52 9.77
C ASP A 266 25.47 -33.44 11.18
N GLU A 267 26.16 -32.78 12.12
CA GLU A 267 25.79 -32.67 13.54
C GLU A 267 24.80 -31.52 13.81
N THR A 268 24.61 -30.58 12.86
CA THR A 268 23.87 -29.33 13.11
C THR A 268 22.37 -29.41 12.75
N LYS A 269 21.87 -30.61 12.46
CA LYS A 269 20.52 -30.87 11.91
C LYS A 269 19.37 -30.29 12.73
N ASP A 270 19.46 -30.37 14.06
CA ASP A 270 18.45 -29.81 14.97
C ASP A 270 18.40 -28.26 14.92
N VAL A 271 19.48 -27.61 14.50
CA VAL A 271 19.66 -26.15 14.47
C VAL A 271 19.39 -25.55 13.07
N HIS A 272 19.28 -26.38 12.02
CA HIS A 272 19.14 -25.94 10.62
C HIS A 272 18.00 -24.94 10.40
N VAL A 273 16.85 -25.10 11.07
CA VAL A 273 15.69 -24.19 10.95
C VAL A 273 16.04 -22.74 11.32
N HIS A 274 16.76 -22.54 12.42
CA HIS A 274 17.14 -21.21 12.92
C HIS A 274 18.23 -20.61 12.03
N CYS A 275 19.24 -21.41 11.63
CA CYS A 275 20.30 -20.95 10.76
C CYS A 275 19.79 -20.56 9.36
N LEU A 276 18.90 -21.36 8.75
CA LEU A 276 18.27 -21.05 7.47
C LEU A 276 17.37 -19.80 7.53
N ASN A 277 16.69 -19.55 8.66
CA ASN A 277 15.93 -18.31 8.83
C ASN A 277 16.82 -17.08 8.99
N ALA A 278 17.97 -17.19 9.66
CA ALA A 278 18.97 -16.14 9.70
C ALA A 278 19.59 -15.86 8.31
N LEU A 279 19.94 -16.90 7.56
CA LEU A 279 20.38 -16.79 6.16
C LEU A 279 19.32 -16.12 5.27
N ALA A 280 18.04 -16.48 5.42
CA ALA A 280 16.94 -15.84 4.69
C ALA A 280 16.83 -14.34 5.01
N ASN A 281 17.12 -13.92 6.25
CA ASN A 281 17.17 -12.50 6.61
C ASN A 281 18.42 -11.82 6.02
N LEU A 282 19.60 -12.44 6.08
CA LEU A 282 20.83 -11.92 5.46
C LEU A 282 20.68 -11.72 3.94
N LEU A 283 19.94 -12.60 3.26
CA LEU A 283 19.62 -12.51 1.83
C LEU A 283 18.59 -11.42 1.47
N GLU A 284 18.22 -10.55 2.41
CA GLU A 284 17.58 -9.26 2.10
C GLU A 284 18.58 -8.17 1.70
N ASP A 285 19.86 -8.32 2.05
CA ASP A 285 20.96 -7.47 1.60
C ASP A 285 21.42 -7.83 0.17
N THR A 286 21.75 -6.83 -0.64
CA THR A 286 22.09 -7.02 -2.06
C THR A 286 23.47 -7.62 -2.28
N GLU A 287 24.45 -7.35 -1.42
CA GLU A 287 25.81 -7.87 -1.58
C GLU A 287 25.92 -9.30 -1.02
N CYS A 288 25.08 -9.67 -0.03
CA CYS A 288 24.83 -11.07 0.33
C CYS A 288 24.26 -11.90 -0.86
N LEU A 289 23.44 -11.30 -1.73
CA LEU A 289 22.94 -11.95 -2.95
C LEU A 289 24.03 -12.16 -4.01
N ASP A 290 25.15 -11.42 -3.92
CA ASP A 290 26.36 -11.66 -4.71
C ASP A 290 27.23 -12.76 -4.09
N LEU A 291 27.54 -12.67 -2.79
CA LEU A 291 28.43 -13.61 -2.10
C LEU A 291 27.90 -15.06 -2.09
N ILE A 292 26.59 -15.27 -1.92
CA ILE A 292 25.98 -16.61 -1.97
C ILE A 292 26.13 -17.31 -3.34
N GLN A 293 26.38 -16.53 -4.41
CA GLN A 293 26.59 -17.08 -5.74
C GLN A 293 27.96 -17.80 -5.85
N SER A 294 28.98 -17.30 -5.14
CA SER A 294 30.36 -17.81 -5.19
C SER A 294 30.68 -18.91 -4.16
N ASN A 295 30.00 -18.93 -3.01
CA ASN A 295 30.28 -19.88 -1.92
C ASN A 295 29.49 -21.21 -2.03
N GLY A 296 28.73 -21.41 -3.10
CA GLY A 296 27.92 -22.62 -3.32
C GLY A 296 26.63 -22.69 -2.48
N GLY A 297 26.32 -21.68 -1.68
CA GLY A 297 25.13 -21.65 -0.80
C GLY A 297 23.81 -21.83 -1.55
N LEU A 298 23.69 -21.33 -2.80
CA LEU A 298 22.51 -21.56 -3.64
C LEU A 298 22.20 -23.05 -3.83
N LYS A 299 23.24 -23.89 -4.03
CA LYS A 299 23.10 -25.35 -4.14
C LYS A 299 22.75 -25.99 -2.80
N ARG A 300 23.38 -25.55 -1.71
CA ARG A 300 23.07 -26.03 -0.34
C ARG A 300 21.60 -25.78 0.01
N LEU A 301 21.05 -24.62 -0.34
CA LEU A 301 19.63 -24.31 -0.13
C LEU A 301 18.70 -25.24 -0.93
N MET A 302 19.05 -25.58 -2.18
CA MET A 302 18.30 -26.54 -2.99
C MET A 302 18.26 -27.93 -2.37
N GLN A 303 19.40 -28.43 -1.87
CA GLN A 303 19.47 -29.70 -1.14
C GLN A 303 18.53 -29.71 0.08
N PHE A 304 18.45 -28.62 0.84
CA PHE A 304 17.53 -28.54 1.99
C PHE A 304 16.03 -28.54 1.62
N VAL A 305 15.67 -28.22 0.38
CA VAL A 305 14.30 -28.39 -0.13
C VAL A 305 14.05 -29.81 -0.61
N GLN A 306 15.03 -30.40 -1.31
CA GLN A 306 14.92 -31.70 -1.99
C GLN A 306 15.10 -32.89 -1.03
N ASP A 307 16.08 -32.84 -0.14
CA ASP A 307 16.54 -33.99 0.66
C ASP A 307 15.95 -34.01 2.09
N SER A 308 15.42 -32.88 2.58
CA SER A 308 14.95 -32.77 3.97
C SER A 308 13.51 -33.27 4.16
N VAL A 309 13.33 -34.18 5.10
CA VAL A 309 12.00 -34.67 5.55
C VAL A 309 11.36 -33.79 6.63
N VAL A 310 12.02 -32.70 7.07
CA VAL A 310 11.55 -31.83 8.16
C VAL A 310 10.87 -30.58 7.58
N PRO A 311 9.54 -30.40 7.71
CA PRO A 311 8.82 -29.29 7.08
C PRO A 311 9.34 -27.90 7.46
N ALA A 312 9.77 -27.72 8.72
CA ALA A 312 10.35 -26.45 9.18
C ALA A 312 11.68 -26.11 8.47
N VAL A 313 12.48 -27.12 8.11
CA VAL A 313 13.73 -26.94 7.34
C VAL A 313 13.40 -26.63 5.88
N GLN A 314 12.47 -27.37 5.26
CA GLN A 314 12.02 -27.12 3.89
C GLN A 314 11.42 -25.71 3.73
N ALA A 315 10.59 -25.26 4.67
CA ALA A 315 10.00 -23.92 4.67
C ALA A 315 11.07 -22.82 4.83
N ALA A 316 12.04 -23.00 5.74
CA ALA A 316 13.12 -22.06 5.94
C ALA A 316 14.06 -21.97 4.71
N ALA A 317 14.37 -23.12 4.08
CA ALA A 317 15.15 -23.18 2.84
C ALA A 317 14.40 -22.55 1.65
N ALA A 318 13.12 -22.86 1.46
CA ALA A 318 12.29 -22.25 0.41
C ALA A 318 12.16 -20.73 0.59
N LYS A 319 12.00 -20.24 1.82
CA LYS A 319 12.06 -18.80 2.16
C LYS A 319 13.42 -18.18 1.78
N ALA A 320 14.53 -18.85 2.10
CA ALA A 320 15.87 -18.39 1.73
C ALA A 320 16.08 -18.37 0.21
N ILE A 321 15.58 -19.38 -0.52
CA ILE A 321 15.59 -19.43 -1.99
C ILE A 321 14.76 -18.29 -2.57
N GLY A 322 13.55 -18.04 -2.05
CA GLY A 322 12.71 -16.91 -2.49
C GLY A 322 13.35 -15.54 -2.27
N ARG A 323 14.19 -15.39 -1.23
CA ARG A 323 15.02 -14.20 -1.03
C ARG A 323 16.19 -14.15 -2.01
N ALA A 324 16.95 -15.24 -2.15
CA ALA A 324 18.06 -15.37 -3.10
C ALA A 324 17.63 -15.11 -4.56
N ALA A 325 16.42 -15.55 -4.93
CA ALA A 325 15.81 -15.41 -6.25
C ALA A 325 15.41 -13.96 -6.60
N ARG A 326 15.54 -12.98 -5.69
CA ARG A 326 15.33 -11.55 -6.03
C ARG A 326 16.39 -11.03 -7.01
N LYS A 327 17.56 -11.69 -7.08
CA LYS A 327 18.62 -11.39 -8.04
C LYS A 327 18.46 -12.23 -9.33
N PRO A 328 18.40 -11.62 -10.54
CA PRO A 328 18.16 -12.35 -11.78
C PRO A 328 19.19 -13.45 -12.12
N GLN A 329 20.46 -13.28 -11.74
CA GLN A 329 21.50 -14.28 -11.93
C GLN A 329 21.26 -15.52 -11.08
N ASN A 330 20.86 -15.32 -9.81
CA ASN A 330 20.56 -16.43 -8.90
C ASN A 330 19.33 -17.22 -9.39
N ARG A 331 18.33 -16.56 -10.02
CA ARG A 331 17.21 -17.26 -10.68
C ARG A 331 17.65 -18.22 -11.78
N LYS A 332 18.67 -17.86 -12.58
CA LYS A 332 19.22 -18.78 -13.61
C LYS A 332 19.85 -20.02 -12.96
N ILE A 333 20.67 -19.82 -11.94
CA ILE A 333 21.34 -20.90 -11.20
C ILE A 333 20.33 -21.80 -10.48
N PHE A 334 19.18 -21.27 -10.05
CA PHE A 334 18.07 -22.05 -9.51
C PHE A 334 17.31 -22.84 -10.60
N ALA A 335 17.04 -22.24 -11.77
CA ALA A 335 16.41 -22.92 -12.90
C ALA A 335 17.30 -24.05 -13.46
N GLU A 336 18.62 -23.86 -13.46
CA GLU A 336 19.64 -24.89 -13.77
C GLU A 336 19.65 -26.05 -12.75
N GLN A 337 18.90 -25.96 -11.65
CA GLN A 337 18.76 -26.96 -10.58
C GLN A 337 17.30 -27.41 -10.36
N ASP A 338 16.43 -27.24 -11.37
CA ASP A 338 15.00 -27.61 -11.33
C ASP A 338 14.21 -26.96 -10.17
N ALA A 339 14.60 -25.77 -9.71
CA ALA A 339 14.02 -25.14 -8.52
C ALA A 339 12.51 -24.86 -8.66
N GLU A 340 12.04 -24.42 -9.82
CA GLU A 340 10.63 -24.23 -10.12
C GLU A 340 9.82 -25.52 -9.88
N ARG A 341 10.34 -26.66 -10.36
CA ARG A 341 9.72 -27.98 -10.19
C ARG A 341 9.75 -28.43 -8.74
N ALA A 342 10.87 -28.23 -8.03
CA ALA A 342 10.98 -28.53 -6.61
C ALA A 342 9.97 -27.72 -5.77
N MET A 343 9.77 -26.43 -6.08
CA MET A 343 8.79 -25.59 -5.39
C MET A 343 7.34 -25.98 -5.69
N VAL A 344 7.01 -26.37 -6.93
CA VAL A 344 5.66 -26.90 -7.22
C VAL A 344 5.42 -28.23 -6.49
N PHE A 345 6.44 -29.11 -6.41
CA PHE A 345 6.34 -30.34 -5.62
C PHE A 345 6.09 -30.07 -4.11
N LEU A 346 6.72 -29.04 -3.53
CA LEU A 346 6.43 -28.61 -2.16
C LEU A 346 4.97 -28.16 -1.93
N LEU A 347 4.25 -27.68 -2.96
CA LEU A 347 2.84 -27.31 -2.83
C LEU A 347 1.92 -28.54 -2.65
N LEU A 348 2.34 -29.71 -3.15
CA LEU A 348 1.57 -30.95 -3.08
C LEU A 348 1.62 -31.59 -1.68
N GLY A 349 2.69 -31.35 -0.91
CA GLY A 349 2.83 -31.81 0.48
C GLY A 349 1.88 -31.08 1.44
N ASP A 350 1.62 -31.67 2.62
CA ASP A 350 0.51 -31.23 3.49
C ASP A 350 0.80 -30.11 4.50
N ASN A 351 2.04 -29.62 4.58
CA ASN A 351 2.38 -28.56 5.53
C ASN A 351 2.14 -27.16 4.93
N ASP A 352 1.21 -26.40 5.53
CA ASP A 352 0.81 -25.09 5.02
C ASP A 352 1.92 -24.02 5.08
N GLU A 353 2.85 -24.04 6.04
CA GLU A 353 3.98 -23.08 6.04
C GLU A 353 5.01 -23.43 4.96
N VAL A 354 5.20 -24.72 4.63
CA VAL A 354 5.96 -25.16 3.45
C VAL A 354 5.28 -24.68 2.17
N ARG A 355 3.96 -24.89 2.03
CA ARG A 355 3.17 -24.38 0.88
C ARG A 355 3.29 -22.86 0.73
N ILE A 356 3.19 -22.11 1.84
CA ILE A 356 3.34 -20.65 1.86
C ILE A 356 4.74 -20.22 1.41
N ALA A 357 5.80 -20.84 1.93
CA ALA A 357 7.18 -20.53 1.54
C ALA A 357 7.44 -20.85 0.05
N ALA A 358 6.91 -21.96 -0.45
CA ALA A 358 6.99 -22.35 -1.86
C ALA A 358 6.22 -21.36 -2.77
N CYS A 359 4.99 -20.96 -2.41
CA CYS A 359 4.25 -19.90 -3.10
C CYS A 359 5.04 -18.58 -3.17
N GLN A 360 5.68 -18.18 -2.07
CA GLN A 360 6.52 -16.97 -2.04
C GLN A 360 7.76 -17.10 -2.94
N ALA A 361 8.42 -18.27 -2.97
CA ALA A 361 9.54 -18.51 -3.87
C ALA A 361 9.10 -18.50 -5.35
N LEU A 362 8.01 -19.20 -5.69
CA LEU A 362 7.42 -19.23 -7.03
C LEU A 362 7.02 -17.83 -7.52
N ALA A 363 6.45 -16.99 -6.66
CA ALA A 363 6.12 -15.61 -7.00
C ALA A 363 7.34 -14.78 -7.43
N VAL A 364 8.49 -14.95 -6.77
CA VAL A 364 9.74 -14.25 -7.13
C VAL A 364 10.42 -14.89 -8.35
N MET A 365 10.37 -16.22 -8.49
CA MET A 365 10.84 -16.92 -9.69
C MET A 365 10.05 -16.47 -10.92
N ALA A 366 8.74 -16.28 -10.81
CA ALA A 366 7.85 -15.81 -11.87
C ALA A 366 8.07 -14.34 -12.31
N GLU A 367 9.09 -13.63 -11.80
CA GLU A 367 9.65 -12.46 -12.49
C GLU A 367 10.41 -12.83 -13.80
N SER A 368 10.83 -14.09 -13.95
CA SER A 368 11.51 -14.64 -15.13
C SER A 368 10.49 -15.27 -16.09
N MET A 369 10.46 -14.83 -17.35
CA MET A 369 9.50 -15.37 -18.34
C MET A 369 9.72 -16.87 -18.62
N LEU A 370 10.97 -17.34 -18.64
CA LEU A 370 11.28 -18.78 -18.77
C LEU A 370 10.73 -19.56 -17.57
N SER A 371 10.88 -19.03 -16.35
CA SER A 371 10.35 -19.63 -15.14
C SER A 371 8.81 -19.69 -15.14
N ARG A 372 8.12 -18.71 -15.75
CA ARG A 372 6.65 -18.76 -15.95
C ARG A 372 6.22 -19.96 -16.79
N GLU A 373 7.00 -20.32 -17.80
CA GLU A 373 6.76 -21.48 -18.66
C GLU A 373 7.12 -22.79 -17.94
N THR A 374 8.28 -22.85 -17.27
CA THR A 374 8.68 -24.02 -16.47
C THR A 374 7.67 -24.36 -15.36
N ILE A 375 7.17 -23.34 -14.64
CA ILE A 375 6.16 -23.54 -13.59
C ILE A 375 4.85 -24.07 -14.16
N ARG A 376 4.37 -23.55 -15.31
CA ARG A 376 3.20 -24.10 -16.00
C ARG A 376 3.43 -25.54 -16.45
N ASN A 377 4.58 -25.83 -17.07
CA ASN A 377 4.91 -27.15 -17.61
C ASN A 377 5.13 -28.23 -16.53
N ASN A 378 5.09 -27.88 -15.24
CA ASN A 378 5.12 -28.78 -14.09
C ASN A 378 3.80 -28.71 -13.29
N ASP A 379 2.66 -28.48 -13.95
CA ASP A 379 1.30 -28.37 -13.38
C ASP A 379 1.08 -27.24 -12.35
N GLY A 380 2.05 -26.33 -12.17
CA GLY A 380 2.03 -25.33 -11.11
C GLY A 380 0.86 -24.35 -11.17
N ILE A 381 0.25 -24.14 -12.33
CA ILE A 381 -0.98 -23.33 -12.46
C ILE A 381 -2.18 -24.06 -11.81
N LEU A 382 -2.37 -25.35 -12.11
CA LEU A 382 -3.40 -26.18 -11.47
C LEU A 382 -3.16 -26.24 -9.96
N THR A 383 -1.92 -26.49 -9.50
CA THR A 383 -1.63 -26.55 -8.07
C THR A 383 -1.90 -25.22 -7.36
N LEU A 384 -1.53 -24.09 -7.96
CA LEU A 384 -1.84 -22.77 -7.39
C LEU A 384 -3.34 -22.45 -7.39
N VAL A 385 -4.10 -22.87 -8.42
CA VAL A 385 -5.58 -22.78 -8.41
C VAL A 385 -6.19 -23.62 -7.29
N GLN A 386 -5.59 -24.74 -6.91
CA GLN A 386 -6.01 -25.51 -5.72
C GLN A 386 -5.63 -24.80 -4.40
N MET A 387 -4.46 -24.16 -4.32
CA MET A 387 -4.02 -23.40 -3.13
C MET A 387 -4.89 -22.15 -2.89
N MET A 388 -5.29 -21.45 -3.96
CA MET A 388 -6.22 -20.31 -3.90
C MET A 388 -7.63 -20.67 -3.38
N GLN A 389 -7.93 -21.96 -3.21
CA GLN A 389 -9.21 -22.47 -2.71
C GLN A 389 -9.16 -23.01 -1.28
N LYS A 390 -8.01 -22.96 -0.60
CA LYS A 390 -7.85 -23.43 0.80
C LYS A 390 -8.35 -22.39 1.81
N ASP A 391 -8.76 -22.86 2.99
CA ASP A 391 -9.27 -21.99 4.06
C ASP A 391 -8.18 -21.10 4.70
N ASN A 392 -6.90 -21.46 4.57
CA ASN A 392 -5.77 -20.69 5.11
C ASN A 392 -5.59 -19.35 4.37
N PRO A 393 -5.80 -18.18 5.03
CA PRO A 393 -5.77 -16.89 4.36
C PRO A 393 -4.37 -16.42 3.95
N ARG A 394 -3.28 -16.98 4.52
CA ARG A 394 -1.90 -16.72 4.04
C ARG A 394 -1.62 -17.54 2.78
N LEU A 395 -2.13 -18.76 2.70
CA LEU A 395 -1.97 -19.61 1.53
C LEU A 395 -2.73 -19.05 0.31
N ARG A 396 -3.96 -18.56 0.49
CA ARG A 396 -4.70 -17.85 -0.58
C ARG A 396 -3.96 -16.60 -1.06
N GLU A 397 -3.51 -15.76 -0.14
CA GLU A 397 -2.75 -14.53 -0.42
C GLU A 397 -1.51 -14.80 -1.28
N PHE A 398 -0.61 -15.70 -0.85
CA PHE A 398 0.66 -15.93 -1.56
C PHE A 398 0.51 -16.78 -2.83
N SER A 399 -0.49 -17.67 -2.92
CA SER A 399 -0.79 -18.37 -4.18
C SER A 399 -1.39 -17.44 -5.24
N THR A 400 -2.23 -16.48 -4.83
CA THR A 400 -2.76 -15.44 -5.73
C THR A 400 -1.66 -14.50 -6.20
N LEU A 401 -0.72 -14.11 -5.32
CA LEU A 401 0.48 -13.35 -5.71
C LEU A 401 1.30 -14.10 -6.78
N ALA A 402 1.57 -15.39 -6.57
CA ALA A 402 2.27 -16.20 -7.56
C ALA A 402 1.53 -16.24 -8.90
N MET A 403 0.20 -16.42 -8.89
CA MET A 403 -0.62 -16.39 -10.10
C MET A 403 -0.59 -15.03 -10.82
N SER A 404 -0.57 -13.91 -10.09
CA SER A 404 -0.49 -12.57 -10.67
C SER A 404 0.85 -12.31 -11.38
N ASN A 405 1.92 -12.97 -10.94
CA ASN A 405 3.23 -12.90 -11.62
C ASN A 405 3.34 -13.92 -12.76
N LEU A 406 2.71 -15.10 -12.65
CA LEU A 406 2.69 -16.13 -13.71
C LEU A 406 1.88 -15.70 -14.95
N THR A 407 0.81 -14.94 -14.75
CA THR A 407 -0.06 -14.45 -15.84
C THR A 407 0.48 -13.20 -16.54
N GLN A 408 1.43 -12.47 -15.93
CA GLN A 408 1.94 -11.23 -16.49
C GLN A 408 2.54 -11.46 -17.89
N SER A 409 1.98 -10.79 -18.90
CA SER A 409 2.43 -10.84 -20.30
C SER A 409 2.58 -12.26 -20.89
N ASN A 410 1.86 -13.26 -20.36
CA ASN A 410 1.96 -14.65 -20.79
C ASN A 410 0.58 -15.22 -21.16
N PRO A 411 0.17 -15.19 -22.44
CA PRO A 411 -1.15 -15.66 -22.87
C PRO A 411 -1.33 -17.18 -22.74
N ASN A 412 -0.24 -17.95 -22.75
CA ASN A 412 -0.31 -19.41 -22.55
C ASN A 412 -0.69 -19.74 -21.10
N ASN A 413 -0.11 -19.03 -20.13
CA ASN A 413 -0.46 -19.15 -18.72
C ASN A 413 -1.87 -18.61 -18.42
N ILE A 414 -2.32 -17.57 -19.13
CA ILE A 414 -3.69 -17.03 -19.02
C ILE A 414 -4.74 -18.03 -19.51
N ARG A 415 -4.45 -18.79 -20.59
CA ARG A 415 -5.35 -19.83 -21.12
C ARG A 415 -5.36 -21.07 -20.22
N GLU A 416 -4.19 -21.54 -19.79
CA GLU A 416 -4.10 -22.63 -18.79
C GLU A 416 -4.90 -22.29 -17.52
N LEU A 417 -4.81 -21.06 -17.02
CA LEU A 417 -5.58 -20.60 -15.86
C LEU A 417 -7.10 -20.64 -16.09
N GLN A 418 -7.57 -20.42 -17.33
CA GLN A 418 -8.97 -20.63 -17.69
C GLN A 418 -9.32 -22.11 -17.70
N ASP A 419 -8.52 -22.94 -18.36
CA ASP A 419 -8.81 -24.36 -18.60
C ASP A 419 -8.77 -25.16 -17.28
N GLN A 420 -7.95 -24.75 -16.32
CA GLN A 420 -7.92 -25.25 -14.93
C GLN A 420 -8.99 -24.61 -14.01
N GLY A 421 -9.95 -23.84 -14.54
CA GLY A 421 -11.10 -23.30 -13.80
C GLY A 421 -10.78 -22.15 -12.82
N GLY A 422 -9.64 -21.47 -12.97
CA GLY A 422 -9.18 -20.45 -12.04
C GLY A 422 -9.90 -19.11 -12.12
N LEU A 423 -10.68 -18.84 -13.17
CA LEU A 423 -11.38 -17.55 -13.37
C LEU A 423 -12.45 -17.32 -12.29
N GLU A 424 -13.30 -18.32 -12.06
CA GLU A 424 -14.30 -18.35 -10.99
C GLU A 424 -13.67 -18.16 -9.61
N VAL A 425 -12.50 -18.79 -9.38
CA VAL A 425 -11.75 -18.65 -8.12
C VAL A 425 -11.29 -17.20 -7.94
N LEU A 426 -10.70 -16.58 -8.96
CA LEU A 426 -10.23 -15.19 -8.90
C LEU A 426 -11.39 -14.19 -8.72
N ILE A 427 -12.51 -14.38 -9.41
CA ILE A 427 -13.71 -13.54 -9.24
C ILE A 427 -14.26 -13.67 -7.81
N ARG A 428 -14.25 -14.88 -7.22
CA ARG A 428 -14.62 -15.08 -5.81
C ARG A 428 -13.66 -14.36 -4.85
N LEU A 429 -12.35 -14.39 -5.12
CA LEU A 429 -11.31 -13.76 -4.29
C LEU A 429 -11.34 -12.21 -4.29
N LEU A 430 -12.09 -11.56 -5.18
CA LEU A 430 -12.42 -10.14 -5.06
C LEU A 430 -13.18 -9.82 -3.75
N ASN A 431 -13.84 -10.82 -3.17
CA ASN A 431 -14.56 -10.74 -1.91
C ASN A 431 -13.80 -11.44 -0.75
N ASP A 432 -12.51 -11.79 -0.91
CA ASP A 432 -11.69 -12.39 0.14
C ASP A 432 -11.55 -11.46 1.35
N GLU A 433 -11.41 -12.02 2.56
CA GLU A 433 -11.26 -11.23 3.78
C GLU A 433 -10.06 -10.26 3.74
N LYS A 434 -8.94 -10.65 3.11
CA LYS A 434 -7.75 -9.81 2.99
C LYS A 434 -7.74 -8.95 1.75
N ASP A 435 -7.56 -7.65 1.93
CA ASP A 435 -7.41 -6.71 0.81
C ASP A 435 -6.16 -7.00 -0.06
N THR A 436 -5.11 -7.64 0.48
CA THR A 436 -3.96 -8.10 -0.31
C THR A 436 -4.35 -9.19 -1.32
N THR A 437 -5.12 -10.20 -0.89
CA THR A 437 -5.70 -11.22 -1.79
C THR A 437 -6.60 -10.57 -2.85
N LYS A 438 -7.48 -9.64 -2.44
CA LYS A 438 -8.32 -8.87 -3.38
C LYS A 438 -7.47 -8.15 -4.44
N ALA A 439 -6.39 -7.48 -4.02
CA ALA A 439 -5.49 -6.75 -4.92
C ALA A 439 -4.78 -7.68 -5.92
N TYR A 440 -4.25 -8.83 -5.47
CA TYR A 440 -3.60 -9.80 -6.36
C TYR A 440 -4.59 -10.48 -7.32
N ALA A 441 -5.84 -10.71 -6.89
CA ALA A 441 -6.92 -11.18 -7.76
C ALA A 441 -7.22 -10.13 -8.86
N CYS A 442 -7.34 -8.84 -8.51
CA CYS A 442 -7.48 -7.75 -9.48
C CYS A 442 -6.31 -7.68 -10.48
N VAL A 443 -5.04 -7.81 -10.04
CA VAL A 443 -3.88 -7.84 -10.95
C VAL A 443 -3.97 -9.02 -11.91
N THR A 444 -4.29 -10.21 -11.41
CA THR A 444 -4.41 -11.43 -12.24
C THR A 444 -5.52 -11.27 -13.29
N LEU A 445 -6.69 -10.78 -12.89
CA LEU A 445 -7.81 -10.53 -13.80
C LEU A 445 -7.50 -9.43 -14.83
N ALA A 446 -6.74 -8.40 -14.46
CA ALA A 446 -6.26 -7.38 -15.40
C ALA A 446 -5.23 -7.94 -16.40
N ASN A 447 -4.33 -8.85 -15.98
CA ASN A 447 -3.45 -9.57 -16.92
C ASN A 447 -4.29 -10.41 -17.91
N CYS A 448 -5.30 -11.13 -17.42
CA CYS A 448 -6.20 -11.94 -18.25
C CYS A 448 -6.98 -11.14 -19.31
N SER A 449 -7.17 -9.83 -19.15
CA SER A 449 -7.88 -9.00 -20.14
C SER A 449 -7.12 -8.84 -21.46
N THR A 450 -5.81 -9.15 -21.46
CA THR A 450 -4.96 -9.12 -22.66
C THR A 450 -5.33 -10.20 -23.70
N ASP A 451 -6.00 -11.29 -23.30
CA ASP A 451 -6.61 -12.25 -24.22
C ASP A 451 -8.11 -11.97 -24.36
N GLN A 452 -8.58 -11.70 -25.58
CA GLN A 452 -9.97 -11.30 -25.85
C GLN A 452 -11.00 -12.40 -25.52
N VAL A 453 -10.65 -13.68 -25.70
CA VAL A 453 -11.57 -14.80 -25.41
C VAL A 453 -11.73 -14.93 -23.91
N VAL A 454 -10.62 -14.92 -23.18
CA VAL A 454 -10.60 -15.00 -21.71
C VAL A 454 -11.27 -13.77 -21.09
N ARG A 455 -11.02 -12.57 -21.62
CA ARG A 455 -11.69 -11.32 -21.19
C ARG A 455 -13.22 -11.41 -21.31
N THR A 456 -13.71 -11.94 -22.43
CA THR A 456 -15.16 -12.11 -22.68
C THR A 456 -15.79 -13.10 -21.70
N ASN A 457 -15.14 -14.25 -21.47
CA ASN A 457 -15.57 -15.28 -20.52
C ASN A 457 -15.61 -14.75 -19.07
N ILE A 458 -14.62 -13.93 -18.67
CA ILE A 458 -14.60 -13.28 -17.34
C ILE A 458 -15.78 -12.30 -17.16
N LEU A 459 -16.19 -11.58 -18.21
CA LEU A 459 -17.41 -10.75 -18.17
C LEU A 459 -18.68 -11.61 -18.07
N GLU A 460 -18.76 -12.73 -18.79
CA GLU A 460 -19.88 -13.68 -18.68
C GLU A 460 -20.05 -14.30 -17.29
N LYS A 461 -18.95 -14.51 -16.57
CA LYS A 461 -18.97 -14.93 -15.15
C LYS A 461 -19.39 -13.81 -14.18
N GLY A 462 -19.63 -12.59 -14.67
CA GLY A 462 -20.11 -11.45 -13.89
C GLY A 462 -19.01 -10.81 -13.05
N LEU A 463 -17.92 -10.41 -13.68
CA LEU A 463 -16.83 -9.65 -13.05
C LEU A 463 -17.32 -8.36 -12.36
N ILE A 464 -18.07 -7.52 -13.07
CA ILE A 464 -18.33 -6.12 -12.70
C ILE A 464 -18.98 -6.00 -11.30
N LYS A 465 -20.02 -6.79 -11.01
CA LYS A 465 -20.69 -6.81 -9.70
C LYS A 465 -19.76 -7.14 -8.53
N ASN A 466 -18.69 -7.90 -8.76
CA ASN A 466 -17.72 -8.30 -7.74
C ASN A 466 -16.62 -7.24 -7.52
N LEU A 467 -16.50 -6.22 -8.38
CA LEU A 467 -15.52 -5.14 -8.22
C LEU A 467 -15.92 -4.09 -7.18
N LEU A 468 -17.17 -4.08 -6.72
CA LEU A 468 -17.62 -3.12 -5.70
C LEU A 468 -16.84 -3.25 -4.38
N VAL A 469 -16.63 -4.48 -3.90
CA VAL A 469 -15.92 -4.75 -2.64
C VAL A 469 -14.45 -4.26 -2.66
N PRO A 470 -13.61 -4.55 -3.67
CA PRO A 470 -12.26 -4.03 -3.71
C PRO A 470 -12.16 -2.53 -4.05
N LEU A 471 -13.18 -1.92 -4.70
CA LEU A 471 -13.28 -0.45 -4.80
C LEU A 471 -13.60 0.22 -3.44
N GLN A 472 -14.27 -0.51 -2.54
CA GLN A 472 -14.62 -0.07 -1.17
C GLN A 472 -13.58 -0.48 -0.10
N ALA A 473 -12.53 -1.21 -0.49
CA ALA A 473 -11.50 -1.69 0.42
C ALA A 473 -10.79 -0.55 1.16
N SER A 474 -10.36 -0.80 2.40
CA SER A 474 -9.57 0.17 3.18
C SER A 474 -8.15 0.30 2.64
N TYR A 475 -7.59 -0.79 2.07
CA TYR A 475 -6.26 -0.80 1.49
C TYR A 475 -6.24 -0.19 0.08
N GLU A 476 -5.39 0.81 -0.12
CA GLU A 476 -5.37 1.65 -1.30
C GLU A 476 -4.85 0.91 -2.54
N LEU A 477 -4.05 -0.14 -2.36
CA LEU A 477 -3.64 -1.01 -3.47
C LEU A 477 -4.85 -1.79 -4.02
N ALA A 478 -5.77 -2.26 -3.18
CA ALA A 478 -6.97 -2.97 -3.65
C ALA A 478 -7.87 -2.02 -4.46
N GLN A 479 -8.09 -0.80 -3.97
CA GLN A 479 -8.79 0.27 -4.70
C GLN A 479 -8.14 0.54 -6.07
N ALA A 480 -6.81 0.76 -6.08
CA ALA A 480 -6.06 1.07 -7.29
C ALA A 480 -6.13 -0.07 -8.32
N LYS A 481 -6.03 -1.33 -7.90
CA LYS A 481 -6.12 -2.48 -8.81
C LYS A 481 -7.56 -2.77 -9.26
N ALA A 482 -8.58 -2.49 -8.45
CA ALA A 482 -9.97 -2.59 -8.89
C ALA A 482 -10.32 -1.55 -9.96
N ALA A 483 -9.86 -0.29 -9.80
CA ALA A 483 -9.96 0.72 -10.84
C ALA A 483 -9.17 0.32 -12.12
N MET A 484 -8.00 -0.30 -11.96
CA MET A 484 -7.23 -0.86 -13.08
C MET A 484 -8.05 -1.93 -13.85
N VAL A 485 -8.76 -2.83 -13.17
CA VAL A 485 -9.66 -3.80 -13.82
C VAL A 485 -10.80 -3.08 -14.57
N LEU A 486 -11.44 -2.06 -13.99
CA LEU A 486 -12.47 -1.29 -14.71
C LEU A 486 -11.93 -0.67 -16.01
N SER A 487 -10.70 -0.15 -16.01
CA SER A 487 -10.05 0.36 -17.24
C SER A 487 -9.72 -0.76 -18.25
N ALA A 488 -9.33 -1.94 -17.75
CA ALA A 488 -8.87 -3.08 -18.56
C ALA A 488 -10.00 -3.89 -19.22
N TYR A 489 -11.25 -3.70 -18.75
CA TYR A 489 -12.46 -4.36 -19.27
C TYR A 489 -13.48 -3.38 -19.86
N GLY A 490 -13.47 -2.11 -19.47
CA GLY A 490 -14.42 -1.08 -19.96
C GLY A 490 -14.36 -0.81 -21.47
N ILE A 491 -13.36 -1.35 -22.16
CA ILE A 491 -13.27 -1.36 -23.63
C ILE A 491 -14.42 -2.17 -24.28
N ASP A 492 -14.87 -3.26 -23.65
CA ASP A 492 -15.96 -4.09 -24.19
C ASP A 492 -17.32 -3.48 -23.83
N GLN A 493 -18.25 -3.48 -24.79
CA GLN A 493 -19.60 -2.92 -24.59
C GLN A 493 -20.33 -3.56 -23.39
N LYS A 494 -20.26 -4.88 -23.27
CA LYS A 494 -20.86 -5.64 -22.16
C LYS A 494 -20.39 -5.16 -20.78
N ALA A 495 -19.12 -4.80 -20.63
CA ALA A 495 -18.61 -4.28 -19.36
C ALA A 495 -19.25 -2.93 -19.01
N ARG A 496 -19.52 -2.08 -20.01
CA ARG A 496 -20.17 -0.78 -19.83
C ARG A 496 -21.67 -0.93 -19.54
N GLU A 497 -22.36 -1.83 -20.23
CA GLU A 497 -23.74 -2.23 -19.94
C GLU A 497 -23.88 -2.76 -18.50
N ASP A 498 -22.98 -3.67 -18.09
CA ASP A 498 -22.93 -4.18 -16.72
C ASP A 498 -22.64 -3.06 -15.70
N ILE A 499 -21.80 -2.07 -16.00
CA ILE A 499 -21.52 -0.93 -15.11
C ILE A 499 -22.76 -0.02 -14.95
N ILE A 500 -23.50 0.24 -16.04
CA ILE A 500 -24.77 1.01 -15.99
C ILE A 500 -25.80 0.28 -15.12
N ASN A 501 -25.91 -1.04 -15.29
CA ASN A 501 -26.82 -1.88 -14.49
C ASN A 501 -26.38 -1.99 -13.02
N ASN A 502 -25.07 -2.01 -12.73
CA ASN A 502 -24.50 -2.06 -11.38
C ASN A 502 -24.26 -0.65 -10.80
N GLN A 503 -25.38 0.07 -10.58
CA GLN A 503 -25.49 1.44 -10.05
C GLN A 503 -24.39 1.91 -9.06
N PRO A 504 -23.98 1.16 -8.00
CA PRO A 504 -23.00 1.67 -7.05
C PRO A 504 -21.55 1.77 -7.58
N ILE A 505 -21.20 1.20 -8.74
CA ILE A 505 -19.80 1.19 -9.23
C ILE A 505 -19.30 2.61 -9.56
N ILE A 506 -20.11 3.42 -10.26
CA ILE A 506 -19.72 4.76 -10.71
C ILE A 506 -19.46 5.73 -9.55
N PRO A 507 -20.34 5.89 -8.53
CA PRO A 507 -20.06 6.79 -7.40
C PRO A 507 -18.81 6.41 -6.60
N HIS A 508 -18.49 5.12 -6.48
CA HIS A 508 -17.24 4.69 -5.85
C HIS A 508 -16.02 5.01 -6.72
N LEU A 509 -16.08 4.77 -8.04
CA LEU A 509 -15.00 5.17 -8.95
C LEU A 509 -14.72 6.68 -8.91
N VAL A 510 -15.77 7.52 -8.83
CA VAL A 510 -15.65 8.97 -8.70
C VAL A 510 -15.12 9.38 -7.32
N SER A 511 -15.41 8.64 -6.24
CA SER A 511 -14.86 8.94 -4.92
C SER A 511 -13.34 8.69 -4.85
N LEU A 512 -12.82 7.67 -5.55
CA LEU A 512 -11.39 7.37 -5.63
C LEU A 512 -10.53 8.50 -6.22
N LEU A 513 -11.12 9.40 -7.03
CA LEU A 513 -10.45 10.62 -7.50
C LEU A 513 -9.99 11.53 -6.36
N LYS A 514 -10.68 11.49 -5.21
CA LYS A 514 -10.36 12.28 -4.01
C LYS A 514 -9.28 11.64 -3.14
N SER A 515 -8.78 10.44 -3.49
CA SER A 515 -7.75 9.73 -2.70
C SER A 515 -6.43 10.49 -2.64
N ASN A 516 -5.77 10.46 -1.48
CA ASN A 516 -4.41 11.00 -1.34
C ASN A 516 -3.37 10.16 -2.09
N HIS A 517 -3.69 8.92 -2.49
CA HIS A 517 -2.74 7.98 -3.07
C HIS A 517 -2.69 8.12 -4.60
N ASP A 518 -1.49 8.37 -5.12
CA ASP A 518 -1.26 8.66 -6.53
C ASP A 518 -1.72 7.54 -7.47
N GLU A 519 -1.46 6.27 -7.14
CA GLU A 519 -1.87 5.14 -7.97
C GLU A 519 -3.41 5.02 -8.04
N VAL A 520 -4.10 5.23 -6.92
CA VAL A 520 -5.57 5.22 -6.86
C VAL A 520 -6.15 6.31 -7.77
N ARG A 521 -5.66 7.56 -7.66
CA ARG A 521 -6.15 8.66 -8.53
C ARG A 521 -5.86 8.40 -10.00
N ARG A 522 -4.65 7.95 -10.34
CA ARG A 522 -4.24 7.69 -11.74
C ARG A 522 -5.09 6.59 -12.38
N ASN A 523 -5.31 5.47 -11.67
CA ASN A 523 -6.10 4.36 -12.18
C ASN A 523 -7.60 4.71 -12.25
N ALA A 524 -8.13 5.48 -11.29
CA ALA A 524 -9.50 6.00 -11.35
C ALA A 524 -9.71 6.94 -12.54
N CYS A 525 -8.78 7.88 -12.78
CA CYS A 525 -8.79 8.75 -13.96
C CYS A 525 -8.71 7.94 -15.27
N PHE A 526 -7.85 6.91 -15.32
CA PHE A 526 -7.74 6.07 -16.51
C PHE A 526 -9.03 5.28 -16.79
N ALA A 527 -9.62 4.65 -15.77
CA ALA A 527 -10.92 3.98 -15.90
C ALA A 527 -12.02 4.93 -16.39
N ILE A 528 -12.09 6.14 -15.85
CA ILE A 528 -13.02 7.18 -16.35
C ILE A 528 -12.75 7.50 -17.83
N SER A 529 -11.49 7.66 -18.25
CA SER A 529 -11.15 7.94 -19.66
C SER A 529 -11.46 6.80 -20.64
N VAL A 530 -11.59 5.56 -20.16
CA VAL A 530 -12.08 4.42 -20.97
C VAL A 530 -13.61 4.38 -20.94
N LEU A 531 -14.23 4.48 -19.76
CA LEU A 531 -15.66 4.29 -19.57
C LEU A 531 -16.51 5.44 -20.13
N CYS A 532 -16.00 6.67 -20.11
CA CYS A 532 -16.66 7.83 -20.73
C CYS A 532 -16.81 7.72 -22.25
N ILE A 533 -16.30 6.68 -22.94
CA ILE A 533 -16.70 6.40 -24.33
C ILE A 533 -18.23 6.22 -24.42
N GLU A 534 -18.87 5.72 -23.36
CA GLU A 534 -20.33 5.57 -23.27
C GLU A 534 -20.99 6.84 -22.74
N GLN A 535 -21.91 7.45 -23.52
CA GLN A 535 -22.55 8.71 -23.13
C GLN A 535 -23.35 8.58 -21.83
N ALA A 536 -24.04 7.44 -21.63
CA ALA A 536 -24.78 7.16 -20.40
C ALA A 536 -23.88 7.13 -19.15
N ILE A 537 -22.66 6.57 -19.26
CA ILE A 537 -21.69 6.55 -18.16
C ILE A 537 -21.08 7.93 -17.95
N ALA A 538 -20.80 8.69 -19.01
CA ALA A 538 -20.32 10.06 -18.90
C ALA A 538 -21.32 10.98 -18.15
N ILE A 539 -22.63 10.81 -18.39
CA ILE A 539 -23.68 11.54 -17.66
C ILE A 539 -23.69 11.19 -16.16
N GLU A 540 -23.58 9.91 -15.80
CA GLU A 540 -23.57 9.51 -14.37
C GLU A 540 -22.27 9.93 -13.64
N ILE A 541 -21.14 9.89 -14.34
CA ILE A 541 -19.86 10.43 -13.86
C ILE A 541 -19.97 11.94 -13.59
N LEU A 542 -20.68 12.69 -14.45
CA LEU A 542 -20.98 14.11 -14.23
C LEU A 542 -21.92 14.35 -13.04
N ARG A 543 -22.99 13.57 -12.89
CA ARG A 543 -23.92 13.65 -11.74
C ARG A 543 -23.25 13.43 -10.38
N HIS A 544 -22.10 12.76 -10.34
CA HIS A 544 -21.29 12.59 -9.13
C HIS A 544 -20.19 13.66 -8.93
N GLY A 545 -20.18 14.73 -9.74
CA GLY A 545 -19.26 15.85 -9.60
C GLY A 545 -17.82 15.56 -10.02
N ALA A 546 -17.61 14.58 -10.91
CA ALA A 546 -16.27 14.21 -11.37
C ALA A 546 -15.56 15.33 -12.14
N LEU A 547 -16.29 16.18 -12.86
CA LEU A 547 -15.70 17.26 -13.66
C LEU A 547 -14.97 18.27 -12.77
N GLU A 548 -15.60 18.68 -11.67
CA GLU A 548 -15.03 19.60 -10.68
C GLU A 548 -13.80 18.97 -10.01
N ILE A 549 -13.89 17.70 -9.60
CA ILE A 549 -12.77 17.00 -8.96
C ILE A 549 -11.58 16.90 -9.92
N VAL A 550 -11.81 16.52 -11.19
CA VAL A 550 -10.74 16.37 -12.18
C VAL A 550 -10.20 17.74 -12.62
N ARG A 551 -11.02 18.80 -12.69
CA ARG A 551 -10.56 20.19 -12.87
C ARG A 551 -9.60 20.59 -11.73
N ASP A 552 -10.02 20.40 -10.49
CA ASP A 552 -9.29 20.81 -9.29
C ASP A 552 -8.02 19.95 -9.04
N LEU A 553 -7.96 18.73 -9.62
CA LEU A 553 -6.73 17.94 -9.72
C LEU A 553 -5.78 18.50 -10.78
N ASN A 554 -6.29 18.99 -11.92
CA ASN A 554 -5.46 19.55 -13.00
C ASN A 554 -4.91 20.95 -12.70
N THR A 555 -5.48 21.70 -11.76
CA THR A 555 -4.91 22.95 -11.22
C THR A 555 -3.89 22.70 -10.09
N SER A 556 -3.78 21.48 -9.58
CA SER A 556 -2.99 21.14 -8.40
C SER A 556 -1.57 20.72 -8.75
N GLU A 557 -0.57 21.56 -8.43
CA GLU A 557 0.86 21.36 -8.74
C GLU A 557 1.39 19.95 -8.41
N SER A 558 0.96 19.37 -7.29
CA SER A 558 1.40 18.05 -6.80
C SER A 558 0.53 16.87 -7.22
N ARG A 559 -0.68 17.10 -7.76
CA ARG A 559 -1.65 16.03 -8.07
C ARG A 559 -2.02 15.90 -9.55
N LYS A 560 -1.68 16.90 -10.36
CA LYS A 560 -1.84 16.89 -11.82
C LYS A 560 -1.03 15.74 -12.46
N SER A 561 -1.60 15.07 -13.46
CA SER A 561 -0.88 14.10 -14.29
C SER A 561 -1.50 13.95 -15.68
N LYS A 562 -0.81 13.28 -16.62
CA LYS A 562 -1.39 12.93 -17.93
C LYS A 562 -2.75 12.20 -17.82
N PHE A 563 -2.95 11.43 -16.75
CA PHE A 563 -4.21 10.74 -16.50
C PHE A 563 -5.34 11.71 -16.11
N THR A 564 -5.06 12.75 -15.32
CA THR A 564 -6.08 13.76 -14.97
C THR A 564 -6.40 14.65 -16.19
N GLU A 565 -5.42 14.95 -17.05
CA GLU A 565 -5.64 15.66 -18.31
C GLU A 565 -6.51 14.85 -19.28
N MET A 566 -6.18 13.57 -19.48
CA MET A 566 -6.93 12.65 -20.34
C MET A 566 -8.35 12.37 -19.84
N ALA A 567 -8.53 12.24 -18.51
CA ALA A 567 -9.87 12.11 -17.91
C ALA A 567 -10.72 13.37 -18.13
N LEU A 568 -10.15 14.58 -17.94
CA LEU A 568 -10.83 15.84 -18.19
C LEU A 568 -11.26 15.94 -19.66
N GLN A 569 -10.31 15.70 -20.57
CA GLN A 569 -10.59 15.74 -22.01
C GLN A 569 -11.73 14.79 -22.37
N LYS A 570 -11.70 13.54 -21.89
CA LYS A 570 -12.72 12.55 -22.25
C LYS A 570 -14.11 12.86 -21.68
N ILE A 571 -14.20 13.34 -20.43
CA ILE A 571 -15.47 13.78 -19.83
C ILE A 571 -16.11 14.87 -20.70
N LEU A 572 -15.31 15.83 -21.19
CA LEU A 572 -15.79 16.91 -22.03
C LEU A 572 -16.14 16.44 -23.45
N ASP A 573 -15.26 15.69 -24.11
CA ASP A 573 -15.48 15.18 -25.48
C ASP A 573 -16.74 14.31 -25.58
N SER A 574 -17.10 13.59 -24.52
CA SER A 574 -18.31 12.75 -24.46
C SER A 574 -19.56 13.47 -23.95
N HIS A 575 -19.47 14.75 -23.56
CA HIS A 575 -20.62 15.53 -23.09
C HIS A 575 -20.51 17.00 -23.54
N LEU A 576 -20.93 17.27 -24.79
CA LEU A 576 -20.70 18.57 -25.44
C LEU A 576 -21.29 19.77 -24.70
N SER A 577 -22.39 19.60 -23.97
CA SER A 577 -22.95 20.65 -23.10
C SER A 577 -21.95 21.07 -22.01
N ALA A 578 -21.21 20.12 -21.42
CA ALA A 578 -20.15 20.40 -20.45
C ALA A 578 -18.90 20.98 -21.15
N LYS A 579 -18.51 20.42 -22.31
CA LYS A 579 -17.40 20.97 -23.13
C LYS A 579 -17.60 22.44 -23.47
N TYR A 580 -18.78 22.81 -23.96
CA TYR A 580 -19.10 24.19 -24.31
C TYR A 580 -19.19 25.07 -23.06
N SER A 581 -19.78 24.59 -21.97
CA SER A 581 -19.88 25.34 -20.70
C SER A 581 -18.52 25.57 -20.02
N TYR A 582 -17.55 24.68 -20.22
CA TYR A 582 -16.20 24.79 -19.66
C TYR A 582 -15.19 25.51 -20.58
N LEU A 583 -15.06 25.09 -21.85
CA LEU A 583 -14.08 25.64 -22.79
C LEU A 583 -14.56 26.91 -23.50
N GLY A 584 -15.86 27.20 -23.46
CA GLY A 584 -16.48 28.26 -24.27
C GLY A 584 -16.48 27.99 -25.77
N ARG A 585 -16.02 26.82 -26.24
CA ARG A 585 -15.85 26.51 -27.65
C ARG A 585 -16.14 25.04 -27.98
N LEU A 586 -16.83 24.82 -29.09
CA LEU A 586 -16.96 23.53 -29.77
C LEU A 586 -16.34 23.67 -31.16
N GLU A 587 -15.50 22.71 -31.56
CA GLU A 587 -14.90 22.69 -32.89
C GLU A 587 -15.86 22.09 -33.95
N SER A 588 -15.50 22.19 -35.22
CA SER A 588 -16.31 21.71 -36.35
C SER A 588 -16.54 20.19 -36.37
N ASN A 589 -15.72 19.42 -35.65
CA ASN A 589 -15.92 17.97 -35.45
C ASN A 589 -16.75 17.61 -34.21
N ASN A 590 -17.24 18.61 -33.44
CA ASN A 590 -18.12 18.38 -32.30
C ASN A 590 -19.56 18.60 -32.76
N ILE A 591 -20.17 17.50 -33.24
CA ILE A 591 -21.53 17.46 -33.79
C ILE A 591 -22.55 17.40 -32.66
N THR A 592 -23.46 18.37 -32.59
CA THR A 592 -24.49 18.46 -31.56
C THR A 592 -25.66 17.52 -31.83
N THR A 593 -26.13 16.84 -30.78
CA THR A 593 -27.18 15.82 -30.81
C THR A 593 -28.31 16.18 -29.84
N ASP A 594 -29.41 15.41 -29.88
CA ASP A 594 -30.53 15.61 -28.95
C ASP A 594 -30.10 15.49 -27.49
N GLY A 595 -30.48 16.49 -26.68
CA GLY A 595 -29.97 16.66 -25.33
C GLY A 595 -28.74 17.56 -25.22
N PHE A 596 -28.28 18.20 -26.30
CA PHE A 596 -27.30 19.30 -26.21
C PHE A 596 -27.94 20.59 -25.67
N TYR A 597 -27.30 21.23 -24.69
CA TYR A 597 -27.76 22.49 -24.09
C TYR A 597 -26.61 23.42 -23.72
N ASP A 598 -26.93 24.71 -23.61
CA ASP A 598 -26.00 25.74 -23.16
C ASP A 598 -26.49 26.45 -21.90
N MET A 599 -25.93 26.04 -20.74
CA MET A 599 -26.17 26.70 -19.45
C MET A 599 -25.35 28.00 -19.26
N GLY A 600 -24.49 28.36 -20.22
CA GLY A 600 -23.51 29.43 -20.09
C GLY A 600 -22.16 28.97 -19.52
N PRO A 601 -21.25 29.90 -19.21
CA PRO A 601 -19.93 29.55 -18.69
C PRO A 601 -20.00 29.09 -17.22
N VAL A 602 -19.35 27.97 -16.90
CA VAL A 602 -19.12 27.55 -15.50
C VAL A 602 -18.12 28.53 -14.88
N ARG A 603 -18.53 29.24 -13.82
CA ARG A 603 -17.68 30.21 -13.10
C ARG A 603 -16.70 29.50 -12.17
N ASP A 604 -15.65 30.20 -11.73
CA ASP A 604 -14.73 29.70 -10.72
C ASP A 604 -15.46 29.26 -9.44
N GLY A 605 -15.17 28.05 -8.97
CA GLY A 605 -15.87 27.41 -7.84
C GLY A 605 -17.31 26.94 -8.14
N GLY A 606 -17.84 27.20 -9.34
CA GLY A 606 -19.13 26.69 -9.80
C GLY A 606 -19.10 25.21 -10.18
N THR A 607 -20.27 24.59 -10.11
CA THR A 607 -20.56 23.24 -10.60
C THR A 607 -21.20 23.29 -11.99
N PHE A 608 -20.94 22.28 -12.81
CA PHE A 608 -21.80 21.93 -13.93
C PHE A 608 -23.12 21.35 -13.41
N LEU A 609 -24.23 21.63 -14.09
CA LEU A 609 -25.57 21.14 -13.72
C LEU A 609 -26.18 20.39 -14.89
N THR A 610 -26.86 19.28 -14.62
CA THR A 610 -27.52 18.50 -15.67
C THR A 610 -28.82 19.17 -16.14
N ILE A 611 -29.35 18.75 -17.29
CA ILE A 611 -30.58 19.33 -17.83
C ILE A 611 -31.79 19.08 -16.91
N GLU A 612 -31.80 17.98 -16.18
CA GLU A 612 -32.84 17.64 -15.21
C GLU A 612 -32.75 18.49 -13.93
N GLU A 613 -31.54 18.90 -13.53
CA GLU A 613 -31.34 19.84 -12.41
C GLU A 613 -31.74 21.26 -12.82
N LEU A 614 -31.31 21.71 -14.01
CA LEU A 614 -31.65 23.02 -14.59
C LEU A 614 -33.17 23.16 -14.88
N ALA A 615 -33.83 22.07 -15.25
CA ALA A 615 -35.29 22.04 -15.43
C ALA A 615 -36.06 21.99 -14.10
N ALA A 616 -35.40 21.67 -12.98
CA ALA A 616 -35.98 21.66 -11.63
C ALA A 616 -35.75 22.97 -10.85
N GLU A 617 -34.95 23.92 -11.38
CA GLU A 617 -34.89 25.28 -10.83
C GLU A 617 -36.23 26.01 -11.00
N GLU A 618 -36.67 26.74 -9.97
CA GLU A 618 -37.77 27.70 -10.08
C GLU A 618 -37.50 28.74 -11.18
N VAL A 619 -38.53 29.13 -11.93
CA VAL A 619 -38.42 30.11 -13.03
C VAL A 619 -37.85 31.42 -12.50
N ASN A 620 -36.72 31.86 -13.09
CA ASN A 620 -35.94 32.97 -12.55
C ASN A 620 -35.36 33.89 -13.64
N ASP A 621 -34.91 35.08 -13.25
CA ASP A 621 -34.39 36.11 -14.19
C ASP A 621 -32.95 35.85 -14.69
N ARG A 622 -32.35 34.68 -14.41
CA ARG A 622 -31.04 34.32 -14.96
C ARG A 622 -31.17 34.05 -16.47
N ARG A 623 -30.03 34.03 -17.16
CA ARG A 623 -29.93 33.62 -18.58
C ARG A 623 -30.74 32.33 -18.85
N PRO A 624 -31.55 32.25 -19.92
CA PRO A 624 -32.26 31.02 -20.29
C PRO A 624 -31.28 29.91 -20.70
N ILE A 625 -31.67 28.67 -20.43
CA ILE A 625 -30.95 27.48 -20.86
C ILE A 625 -31.48 27.08 -22.24
N LEU A 626 -30.66 27.22 -23.29
CA LEU A 626 -31.05 26.83 -24.64
C LEU A 626 -30.86 25.32 -24.80
N LEU A 627 -31.86 24.61 -25.33
CA LEU A 627 -31.85 23.15 -25.52
C LEU A 627 -32.14 22.77 -26.98
N LEU A 628 -31.37 21.82 -27.51
CA LEU A 628 -31.71 21.04 -28.70
C LEU A 628 -32.36 19.71 -28.27
N TYR A 629 -33.62 19.50 -28.64
CA TYR A 629 -34.30 18.20 -28.47
C TYR A 629 -35.39 17.99 -29.52
N ALA A 630 -34.99 17.56 -30.70
CA ALA A 630 -35.82 17.18 -31.83
C ALA A 630 -35.48 15.75 -32.29
N PRO A 631 -35.89 14.71 -31.51
CA PRO A 631 -35.63 13.32 -31.85
C PRO A 631 -36.45 12.87 -33.06
N GLU A 632 -35.79 12.14 -33.97
CA GLU A 632 -36.40 11.68 -35.23
C GLU A 632 -37.54 10.67 -35.02
N LYS A 633 -38.63 10.84 -35.78
CA LYS A 633 -39.76 9.90 -35.78
C LYS A 633 -39.53 8.80 -36.82
N ASN A 634 -38.97 7.66 -36.40
CA ASN A 634 -38.91 6.39 -37.14
C ASN A 634 -38.53 6.53 -38.64
N VAL A 635 -37.27 6.81 -38.93
CA VAL A 635 -36.78 6.93 -40.30
C VAL A 635 -36.66 5.55 -40.98
N THR A 636 -37.50 5.30 -41.97
CA THR A 636 -37.25 4.28 -43.00
C THR A 636 -35.96 4.65 -43.76
N GLN A 637 -35.02 3.72 -43.94
CA GLN A 637 -33.73 4.02 -44.57
C GLN A 637 -33.88 4.57 -46.00
N TRP A 638 -33.43 5.80 -46.24
CA TRP A 638 -33.38 6.40 -47.57
C TRP A 638 -32.03 6.10 -48.25
N THR A 639 -31.97 4.99 -48.99
CA THR A 639 -30.79 4.67 -49.83
C THR A 639 -30.71 5.64 -51.00
N THR A 640 -29.67 6.49 -51.03
CA THR A 640 -29.39 7.36 -52.19
C THR A 640 -28.86 6.54 -53.37
N THR A 641 -29.74 6.22 -54.32
CA THR A 641 -29.37 5.55 -55.57
C THR A 641 -28.57 6.48 -56.47
N THR A 642 -27.24 6.35 -56.45
CA THR A 642 -26.36 6.92 -57.48
C THR A 642 -25.97 5.82 -58.46
N THR A 643 -26.49 5.89 -59.69
CA THR A 643 -26.11 4.99 -60.79
C THR A 643 -24.62 5.16 -61.12
N GLY A 644 -23.87 4.07 -61.13
CA GLY A 644 -22.40 4.11 -61.16
C GLY A 644 -21.77 4.56 -62.48
N GLY A 645 -20.57 5.11 -62.37
CA GLY A 645 -19.58 5.23 -63.43
C GLY A 645 -18.23 4.75 -62.88
N SER A 646 -17.67 3.69 -63.46
CA SER A 646 -16.45 3.04 -62.96
C SER A 646 -15.20 3.83 -63.37
N TYR A 647 -14.40 4.20 -62.37
CA TYR A 647 -12.94 4.33 -62.46
C TYR A 647 -12.35 3.91 -61.12
N ASP A 648 -11.59 2.81 -61.12
CA ASP A 648 -10.74 2.39 -60.01
C ASP A 648 -9.37 3.09 -60.06
N ASP A 649 -8.65 2.99 -58.94
CA ASP A 649 -7.25 3.36 -58.69
C ASP A 649 -6.84 4.85 -58.66
N ASP A 650 -5.78 5.08 -57.87
CA ASP A 650 -4.98 6.29 -57.67
C ASP A 650 -5.70 7.63 -57.36
N ILE A 651 -5.93 7.87 -56.06
CA ILE A 651 -5.09 8.78 -55.26
C ILE A 651 -5.12 8.30 -53.80
N SER A 652 -4.10 7.53 -53.39
CA SER A 652 -4.01 6.96 -52.04
C SER A 652 -2.57 6.91 -51.48
N ARG A 653 -1.77 7.98 -51.69
CA ARG A 653 -0.43 8.15 -51.07
C ARG A 653 0.10 9.59 -51.08
N VAL A 654 -0.08 10.30 -49.96
CA VAL A 654 0.96 11.15 -49.33
C VAL A 654 0.64 11.25 -47.82
N PRO A 655 1.65 11.41 -46.93
CA PRO A 655 1.63 10.64 -45.70
C PRO A 655 1.06 11.37 -44.48
N PHE A 656 0.22 10.66 -43.72
CA PHE A 656 0.15 10.86 -42.27
C PHE A 656 1.38 10.22 -41.63
N SER A 657 2.12 10.97 -40.80
CA SER A 657 3.18 10.43 -39.95
C SER A 657 2.55 9.74 -38.74
N SER A 658 2.15 8.48 -38.91
CA SER A 658 1.51 7.67 -37.88
C SER A 658 2.53 7.08 -36.88
N ASP A 659 3.24 7.95 -36.18
CA ASP A 659 4.11 7.61 -35.04
C ASP A 659 3.42 7.95 -33.71
N ASP A 660 2.30 7.27 -33.45
CA ASP A 660 1.67 7.23 -32.12
C ASP A 660 1.26 5.78 -31.77
N ASN A 661 2.23 4.87 -31.91
CA ASN A 661 2.12 3.47 -31.47
C ASN A 661 2.10 3.40 -29.93
N LEU A 662 0.95 3.70 -29.31
CA LEU A 662 0.72 3.54 -27.88
C LEU A 662 0.56 2.05 -27.49
N SER A 663 1.66 1.31 -27.64
CA SER A 663 1.76 -0.09 -27.22
C SER A 663 1.64 -0.20 -25.70
N THR A 664 0.54 -0.81 -25.23
CA THR A 664 0.19 -0.99 -23.81
C THR A 664 1.07 -2.01 -23.11
N SER A 665 2.33 -1.64 -22.91
CA SER A 665 3.35 -2.41 -22.18
C SER A 665 3.25 -2.20 -20.67
N VAL A 666 2.32 -2.93 -20.02
CA VAL A 666 2.12 -2.91 -18.55
C VAL A 666 3.35 -3.49 -17.83
N THR A 667 4.34 -2.64 -17.58
CA THR A 667 5.64 -3.00 -17.02
C THR A 667 5.96 -2.13 -15.81
N ALA A 668 6.36 -2.75 -14.70
CA ALA A 668 6.51 -2.05 -13.43
C ALA A 668 7.71 -1.07 -13.41
N MET A 669 7.45 0.17 -13.00
CA MET A 669 8.51 1.13 -12.69
C MET A 669 9.13 0.81 -11.33
N LYS A 670 10.44 0.56 -11.31
CA LYS A 670 11.26 0.66 -10.08
C LYS A 670 11.56 2.13 -9.80
N SER A 671 11.57 2.50 -8.52
CA SER A 671 12.18 3.76 -8.08
C SER A 671 13.69 3.72 -8.32
N SER A 672 14.24 4.82 -8.83
CA SER A 672 15.69 5.03 -8.97
C SER A 672 16.10 6.31 -8.26
N GLU A 673 17.05 6.19 -7.34
CA GLU A 673 17.54 7.30 -6.52
C GLU A 673 18.40 8.26 -7.33
N SER A 674 18.31 9.56 -7.02
CA SER A 674 19.24 10.57 -7.54
C SER A 674 20.61 10.43 -6.88
N LYS A 675 21.65 10.11 -7.67
CA LYS A 675 23.05 10.24 -7.26
C LYS A 675 23.73 11.35 -8.05
N GLU A 676 24.16 12.39 -7.34
CA GLU A 676 25.09 13.37 -7.88
C GLU A 676 26.42 12.70 -8.25
N LYS A 677 27.13 13.23 -9.26
CA LYS A 677 28.59 13.09 -9.32
C LYS A 677 29.24 14.31 -9.97
N LEU A 678 30.30 14.76 -9.31
CA LEU A 678 31.15 15.90 -9.68
C LEU A 678 32.02 15.55 -10.91
N GLY A 679 32.19 16.48 -11.85
CA GLY A 679 32.96 16.24 -13.08
C GLY A 679 33.36 17.53 -13.83
N THR A 680 34.50 18.10 -13.46
CA THR A 680 35.06 19.36 -13.96
C THR A 680 35.42 19.41 -15.45
N THR A 681 35.20 20.57 -16.10
CA THR A 681 36.25 21.26 -16.90
C THR A 681 35.97 22.75 -17.13
N THR A 682 37.05 23.50 -17.34
CA THR A 682 37.15 24.95 -17.67
C THR A 682 36.59 25.30 -19.06
N THR A 683 36.16 26.53 -19.40
CA THR A 683 37.02 27.74 -19.56
C THR A 683 36.34 29.13 -19.49
N THR A 684 36.92 30.00 -18.65
CA THR A 684 37.21 31.47 -18.78
C THR A 684 36.30 32.49 -19.51
N THR A 685 36.28 33.69 -18.91
CA THR A 685 35.83 35.05 -19.38
C THR A 685 34.33 35.39 -19.22
N GLY A 686 33.92 36.56 -18.68
CA GLY A 686 34.52 37.32 -17.56
C GLY A 686 34.58 38.86 -17.69
N ARG A 687 33.73 39.60 -16.95
CA ARG A 687 34.04 40.91 -16.32
C ARG A 687 32.89 41.49 -15.45
N THR A 688 33.28 42.32 -14.47
CA THR A 688 32.51 43.40 -13.75
C THR A 688 31.06 43.11 -13.30
N ALA A 689 30.69 42.94 -12.03
CA ALA A 689 30.98 43.65 -10.76
C ALA A 689 30.04 44.84 -10.42
N LYS A 690 29.24 44.68 -9.35
CA LYS A 690 29.08 45.66 -8.24
C LYS A 690 28.30 45.09 -7.03
N THR A 691 28.89 45.24 -5.85
CA THR A 691 28.26 45.26 -4.51
C THR A 691 27.53 46.61 -4.30
N PRO A 692 26.69 46.85 -3.24
CA PRO A 692 26.82 46.30 -1.87
C PRO A 692 25.49 45.95 -1.13
N LYS A 693 25.55 45.18 -0.02
CA LYS A 693 25.28 45.56 1.41
C LYS A 693 23.87 46.07 1.74
N SER A 694 23.26 45.77 2.91
CA SER A 694 23.65 44.92 4.07
C SER A 694 22.47 44.74 5.05
N SER A 695 22.65 43.88 6.07
CA SER A 695 21.99 43.90 7.41
C SER A 695 20.45 43.77 7.48
N GLY A 696 19.85 42.91 8.32
CA GLY A 696 20.37 41.90 9.25
C GLY A 696 20.03 42.15 10.73
N LYS A 697 19.72 41.06 11.44
CA LYS A 697 19.40 40.88 12.88
C LYS A 697 17.94 41.05 13.35
N ASP A 698 17.34 39.89 13.64
CA ASP A 698 16.90 39.42 14.97
C ASP A 698 16.24 40.42 15.96
N LYS A 699 15.00 40.15 16.40
CA LYS A 699 14.72 39.36 17.64
C LYS A 699 13.24 39.27 18.06
N ASP A 700 12.94 38.16 18.75
CA ASP A 700 12.08 37.95 19.93
C ASP A 700 10.97 38.98 20.29
N GLY A 701 9.71 38.53 20.44
CA GLY A 701 8.62 39.34 21.03
C GLY A 701 7.33 38.57 21.35
N ARG A 702 6.94 38.50 22.64
CA ARG A 702 5.86 37.62 23.14
C ARG A 702 4.63 38.42 23.64
N SER A 703 3.43 37.92 23.30
CA SER A 703 2.17 37.92 24.11
C SER A 703 1.31 39.17 24.38
N ARG A 704 -0.01 38.98 24.16
CA ARG A 704 -1.20 39.28 25.01
C ARG A 704 -1.40 40.67 25.69
N SER A 705 -2.37 41.45 25.19
CA SER A 705 -3.60 41.92 25.89
C SER A 705 -4.42 42.83 24.94
N LYS A 706 -5.75 42.82 24.77
CA LYS A 706 -6.98 42.52 25.57
C LYS A 706 -7.61 43.78 26.23
N LYS A 707 -8.92 44.02 25.93
CA LYS A 707 -9.88 45.01 26.53
C LYS A 707 -9.74 46.49 26.10
N ASP A 708 -10.79 47.33 26.13
CA ASP A 708 -12.21 47.13 26.54
C ASP A 708 -13.17 48.15 25.86
N LYS A 709 -14.46 47.78 25.64
CA LYS A 709 -15.68 48.65 25.64
C LYS A 709 -15.79 49.77 24.56
N THR A 710 -16.94 50.32 24.14
CA THR A 710 -18.42 50.14 24.28
C THR A 710 -19.08 50.94 23.11
N SER A 711 -20.38 50.99 22.78
CA SER A 711 -21.71 50.50 23.26
C SER A 711 -22.73 50.72 22.10
N ASP A 712 -24.01 50.32 22.09
CA ASP A 712 -24.89 49.72 23.10
C ASP A 712 -26.01 48.85 22.45
N LYS A 713 -26.54 47.90 23.24
CA LYS A 713 -27.92 47.31 23.27
C LYS A 713 -28.66 46.88 21.96
N ARG A 714 -29.17 45.63 21.80
CA ARG A 714 -30.05 44.74 22.64
C ARG A 714 -31.56 44.88 22.29
N ASP A 715 -32.45 43.89 22.42
CA ASP A 715 -32.43 42.58 23.14
C ASP A 715 -33.40 41.52 22.48
N VAL A 716 -33.05 40.21 22.54
CA VAL A 716 -33.86 39.01 23.00
C VAL A 716 -35.20 38.65 22.28
N SER A 717 -35.76 37.41 22.19
CA SER A 717 -35.64 36.01 22.75
C SER A 717 -35.95 34.95 21.63
N GLU A 718 -36.05 33.61 21.77
CA GLU A 718 -36.04 32.58 22.86
C GLU A 718 -35.31 31.29 22.35
N ASP A 719 -35.10 30.27 23.20
CA ASP A 719 -34.59 28.93 22.88
C ASP A 719 -35.71 27.89 22.65
N LYS A 720 -35.41 26.77 21.96
CA LYS A 720 -35.92 25.42 22.32
C LYS A 720 -35.19 24.25 21.62
N LYS A 721 -34.90 23.19 22.40
CA LYS A 721 -34.50 21.85 21.93
C LYS A 721 -35.66 20.85 22.11
N PRO A 722 -35.76 19.84 21.22
CA PRO A 722 -35.77 18.42 21.63
C PRO A 722 -34.67 17.63 20.87
N THR A 723 -33.78 16.86 21.51
CA THR A 723 -33.92 15.46 22.03
C THR A 723 -34.19 14.39 20.98
N GLU A 724 -33.29 13.40 20.90
CA GLU A 724 -33.44 12.18 20.09
C GLU A 724 -34.52 11.25 20.63
N LYS A 725 -35.30 10.63 19.73
CA LYS A 725 -35.63 9.20 19.84
C LYS A 725 -36.18 8.59 18.55
N ASP A 726 -36.23 7.27 18.57
CA ASP A 726 -36.99 6.34 17.74
C ASP A 726 -36.62 6.25 16.25
N LEU A 727 -35.69 5.32 15.97
CA LEU A 727 -35.61 4.66 14.67
C LEU A 727 -36.90 3.86 14.43
N SER A 728 -37.63 4.14 13.36
CA SER A 728 -38.14 3.09 12.45
C SER A 728 -38.83 3.65 11.20
N GLY A 729 -38.53 3.06 10.05
CA GLY A 729 -39.48 2.93 8.93
C GLY A 729 -39.91 4.17 8.16
N VAL A 730 -39.04 4.70 7.27
CA VAL A 730 -39.48 5.04 5.91
C VAL A 730 -38.45 4.54 4.89
N THR A 731 -38.64 3.32 4.40
CA THR A 731 -38.05 2.86 3.12
C THR A 731 -38.91 3.40 1.98
N SER A 732 -38.70 4.66 1.58
CA SER A 732 -39.31 5.21 0.36
C SER A 732 -38.29 5.25 -0.77
N SER A 733 -38.33 4.24 -1.63
CA SER A 733 -37.63 4.20 -2.91
C SER A 733 -38.22 5.24 -3.86
N ASN A 734 -37.91 6.53 -3.66
CA ASN A 734 -38.24 7.59 -4.60
C ASN A 734 -37.36 7.49 -5.85
N SER A 735 -37.72 6.56 -6.73
CA SER A 735 -37.37 6.60 -8.15
C SER A 735 -37.97 7.87 -8.76
N LYS A 736 -37.27 9.00 -8.63
CA LYS A 736 -37.67 10.27 -9.27
C LYS A 736 -37.84 9.99 -10.75
N SER A 737 -39.04 10.24 -11.27
CA SER A 737 -39.30 10.16 -12.70
C SER A 737 -38.39 11.14 -13.42
N GLY A 738 -37.42 10.63 -14.18
CA GLY A 738 -36.44 11.47 -14.89
C GLY A 738 -37.14 12.50 -15.77
N TYR A 739 -36.67 13.75 -15.73
CA TYR A 739 -37.16 14.81 -16.59
C TYR A 739 -37.05 14.37 -18.06
N LYS A 740 -38.19 14.29 -18.73
CA LYS A 740 -38.26 14.04 -20.17
C LYS A 740 -38.41 15.39 -20.86
N PRO A 741 -37.41 15.85 -21.64
CA PRO A 741 -37.56 17.12 -22.35
C PRO A 741 -38.72 17.03 -23.36
N THR A 742 -39.42 18.14 -23.56
CA THR A 742 -40.46 18.22 -24.59
C THR A 742 -39.80 18.32 -25.96
N ALA A 743 -40.26 17.50 -26.91
CA ALA A 743 -39.77 17.54 -28.29
C ALA A 743 -40.03 18.92 -28.93
N ASP A 744 -39.09 19.39 -29.75
CA ASP A 744 -39.12 20.67 -30.44
C ASP A 744 -39.62 20.53 -31.89
N PRO A 745 -40.93 20.70 -32.16
CA PRO A 745 -41.46 20.60 -33.52
C PRO A 745 -41.05 21.78 -34.41
N ASP A 746 -40.78 22.95 -33.83
CA ASP A 746 -40.34 24.14 -34.58
C ASP A 746 -38.97 23.89 -35.21
N PHE A 747 -38.03 23.30 -34.45
CA PHE A 747 -36.71 22.94 -34.97
C PHE A 747 -36.78 21.88 -36.08
N GLN A 748 -37.68 20.89 -35.96
CA GLN A 748 -37.91 19.91 -37.02
C GLN A 748 -38.47 20.57 -38.29
N MET A 749 -39.46 21.47 -38.16
CA MET A 749 -39.97 22.26 -39.30
C MET A 749 -38.88 23.13 -39.93
N TYR A 750 -37.97 23.71 -39.14
CA TYR A 750 -36.85 24.49 -39.65
C TYR A 750 -35.90 23.65 -40.51
N LEU A 751 -35.61 22.39 -40.12
CA LEU A 751 -34.83 21.46 -40.93
C LEU A 751 -35.52 21.15 -42.26
N GLU A 752 -36.80 20.79 -42.23
CA GLU A 752 -37.60 20.46 -43.41
C GLU A 752 -37.72 21.65 -44.40
N GLU A 753 -37.74 22.88 -43.89
CA GLU A 753 -37.84 24.11 -44.70
C GLU A 753 -36.49 24.50 -45.36
N ILE A 754 -35.36 24.33 -44.65
CA ILE A 754 -34.03 24.76 -45.13
C ILE A 754 -33.30 23.69 -45.96
N GLN A 755 -33.52 22.40 -45.67
CA GLN A 755 -32.82 21.28 -46.30
C GLN A 755 -32.91 21.29 -47.85
N PRO A 756 -34.08 21.53 -48.50
CA PRO A 756 -34.17 21.59 -49.95
C PRO A 756 -33.35 22.73 -50.59
N GLN A 757 -33.09 23.80 -49.84
CA GLN A 757 -32.39 25.01 -50.31
C GLN A 757 -30.86 24.83 -50.29
N ILE A 758 -30.37 23.85 -49.54
CA ILE A 758 -28.93 23.67 -49.22
C ILE A 758 -28.29 22.48 -49.94
N ILE A 759 -29.03 21.40 -50.20
CA ILE A 759 -28.50 20.12 -50.76
C ILE A 759 -27.74 20.28 -52.10
N ARG A 760 -27.99 21.33 -52.89
CA ARG A 760 -27.46 21.47 -54.27
C ARG A 760 -26.63 22.73 -54.54
N VAL A 761 -26.20 23.47 -53.51
CA VAL A 761 -25.37 24.68 -53.67
C VAL A 761 -23.97 24.51 -53.06
N PRO A 762 -22.93 25.26 -53.49
CA PRO A 762 -21.58 25.16 -52.94
C PRO A 762 -21.54 25.54 -51.45
N LEU A 763 -20.59 24.97 -50.68
CA LEU A 763 -20.53 25.15 -49.21
C LEU A 763 -20.60 26.62 -48.74
N SER A 764 -19.97 27.56 -49.44
CA SER A 764 -20.06 28.98 -49.13
C SER A 764 -21.49 29.53 -49.25
N GLU A 765 -22.25 29.09 -50.25
CA GLU A 765 -23.65 29.47 -50.45
C GLU A 765 -24.58 28.72 -49.47
N GLN A 766 -24.27 27.48 -49.11
CA GLN A 766 -24.97 26.76 -48.03
C GLN A 766 -24.90 27.55 -46.71
N ILE A 767 -23.69 27.99 -46.35
CA ILE A 767 -23.42 28.80 -45.14
C ILE A 767 -24.19 30.13 -45.20
N SER A 768 -24.10 30.88 -46.32
CA SER A 768 -24.81 32.16 -46.46
C SER A 768 -26.35 32.00 -46.46
N THR A 769 -26.88 30.88 -46.99
CA THR A 769 -28.32 30.60 -46.98
C THR A 769 -28.82 30.18 -45.60
N LEU A 770 -28.09 29.32 -44.88
CA LEU A 770 -28.40 28.99 -43.49
C LEU A 770 -28.33 30.23 -42.57
N ALA A 771 -27.35 31.11 -42.79
CA ALA A 771 -27.18 32.33 -42.01
C ALA A 771 -28.34 33.34 -42.18
N ARG A 772 -28.80 33.55 -43.43
CA ARG A 772 -30.01 34.35 -43.72
C ARG A 772 -31.25 33.75 -43.05
N PHE A 773 -31.46 32.45 -43.22
CA PHE A 773 -32.58 31.72 -42.63
C PHE A 773 -32.61 31.83 -41.09
N VAL A 774 -31.47 31.62 -40.42
CA VAL A 774 -31.36 31.76 -38.95
C VAL A 774 -31.64 33.19 -38.48
N SER A 775 -31.19 34.21 -39.23
CA SER A 775 -31.54 35.60 -38.96
C SER A 775 -33.05 35.84 -39.08
N GLU A 776 -33.67 35.41 -40.18
CA GLU A 776 -35.10 35.56 -40.46
C GLU A 776 -35.97 34.91 -39.36
N LYS A 777 -35.69 33.66 -38.96
CA LYS A 777 -36.44 32.98 -37.89
C LYS A 777 -36.25 33.61 -36.49
N MET A 778 -35.17 34.37 -36.28
CA MET A 778 -34.87 35.07 -35.02
C MET A 778 -35.09 36.59 -35.06
N GLY A 779 -35.92 37.07 -36.00
CA GLY A 779 -36.42 38.45 -36.05
C GLY A 779 -35.69 39.38 -37.02
N GLY A 780 -34.96 38.83 -38.00
CA GLY A 780 -34.36 39.57 -39.11
C GLY A 780 -33.03 40.25 -38.79
N THR A 781 -32.53 41.03 -39.74
CA THR A 781 -31.29 41.82 -39.60
C THR A 781 -31.44 42.91 -38.54
N ILE A 782 -30.38 43.14 -37.76
CA ILE A 782 -30.34 44.15 -36.68
C ILE A 782 -29.13 45.07 -36.93
N SER A 783 -29.31 46.40 -36.88
CA SER A 783 -28.19 47.34 -37.00
C SER A 783 -27.24 47.22 -35.79
N PRO A 784 -25.97 47.69 -35.89
CA PRO A 784 -25.08 47.76 -34.74
C PRO A 784 -25.63 48.55 -33.54
N ASP A 785 -26.42 49.60 -33.81
CA ASP A 785 -26.97 50.49 -32.78
C ASP A 785 -28.23 49.90 -32.11
N ASP A 786 -29.04 49.13 -32.85
CA ASP A 786 -30.31 48.58 -32.36
C ASP A 786 -30.17 47.30 -31.49
N VAL A 787 -28.95 46.75 -31.35
CA VAL A 787 -28.75 45.48 -30.61
C VAL A 787 -29.20 45.58 -29.16
N ALA A 788 -29.03 46.75 -28.53
CA ALA A 788 -29.46 47.00 -27.15
C ALA A 788 -30.98 47.20 -27.01
N THR A 789 -31.66 47.68 -28.04
CA THR A 789 -33.10 48.05 -28.02
C THR A 789 -34.01 46.95 -28.58
N PHE A 790 -33.46 45.94 -29.25
CA PHE A 790 -34.19 44.83 -29.91
C PHE A 790 -35.15 44.03 -29.00
N GLY A 791 -34.94 44.07 -27.68
CA GLY A 791 -35.88 43.55 -26.67
C GLY A 791 -35.93 42.03 -26.53
N TYR A 792 -34.83 41.33 -26.86
CA TYR A 792 -34.78 39.85 -26.80
C TYR A 792 -35.03 39.29 -25.39
N GLU A 793 -34.61 39.99 -24.34
CA GLU A 793 -34.73 39.53 -22.93
C GLU A 793 -36.20 39.42 -22.50
N VAL A 794 -37.04 40.37 -22.90
CA VAL A 794 -38.49 40.32 -22.64
C VAL A 794 -39.13 39.09 -23.31
N ALA A 795 -38.73 38.78 -24.54
CA ALA A 795 -39.20 37.59 -25.26
C ALA A 795 -38.70 36.28 -24.62
N MET A 796 -37.46 36.24 -24.12
CA MET A 796 -36.95 35.09 -23.38
C MET A 796 -37.72 34.85 -22.07
N ASN A 797 -37.99 35.91 -21.30
CA ASN A 797 -38.69 35.80 -20.02
C ASN A 797 -40.18 35.47 -20.21
N GLN A 798 -40.81 35.94 -21.29
CA GLN A 798 -42.14 35.49 -21.69
C GLN A 798 -42.18 33.99 -22.03
N LEU A 799 -41.19 33.49 -22.79
CA LEU A 799 -41.08 32.05 -23.09
C LEU A 799 -40.84 31.21 -21.82
N LYS A 800 -40.00 31.67 -20.88
CA LYS A 800 -39.83 30.99 -19.58
C LYS A 800 -41.15 30.89 -18.79
N ALA A 801 -41.94 31.97 -18.78
CA ALA A 801 -43.21 32.02 -18.08
C ALA A 801 -44.27 31.12 -18.75
N GLU A 802 -44.31 31.05 -20.08
CA GLU A 802 -45.20 30.18 -20.87
C GLU A 802 -44.86 28.69 -20.68
N LEU A 803 -43.56 28.35 -20.70
CA LEU A 803 -43.07 26.97 -20.57
C LEU A 803 -42.98 26.49 -19.11
N HIS A 804 -43.21 27.38 -18.14
CA HIS A 804 -42.98 27.16 -16.70
C HIS A 804 -41.60 26.57 -16.39
N SER A 805 -40.56 26.95 -17.15
CA SER A 805 -39.21 26.41 -17.01
C SER A 805 -38.13 27.42 -17.41
N ASN A 806 -36.92 27.26 -16.86
CA ASN A 806 -35.73 27.97 -17.30
C ASN A 806 -35.14 27.42 -18.62
N VAL A 807 -35.58 26.23 -19.03
CA VAL A 807 -35.14 25.52 -20.25
C VAL A 807 -36.07 25.88 -21.41
N ILE A 808 -35.48 26.40 -22.49
CA ILE A 808 -36.19 26.82 -23.71
C ILE A 808 -35.69 25.98 -24.90
N PRO A 809 -36.57 25.22 -25.58
CA PRO A 809 -36.24 24.56 -26.84
C PRO A 809 -35.86 25.61 -27.90
N ILE A 810 -34.74 25.41 -28.61
CA ILE A 810 -34.16 26.44 -29.48
C ILE A 810 -35.12 26.86 -30.62
N GLY A 811 -35.93 25.94 -31.15
CA GLY A 811 -36.92 26.22 -32.19
C GLY A 811 -37.96 27.26 -31.77
N ARG A 812 -38.35 27.27 -30.49
CA ARG A 812 -39.31 28.22 -29.88
C ARG A 812 -38.81 29.67 -29.88
N VAL A 813 -37.52 29.93 -30.08
CA VAL A 813 -36.93 31.28 -30.04
C VAL A 813 -37.24 32.06 -31.33
N ARG A 814 -38.16 33.04 -31.26
CA ARG A 814 -38.52 33.92 -32.39
C ARG A 814 -37.82 35.30 -32.40
N LYS A 815 -37.14 35.66 -31.31
CA LYS A 815 -36.26 36.84 -31.22
C LYS A 815 -34.97 36.44 -30.52
N GLY A 816 -33.85 36.62 -31.19
CA GLY A 816 -32.54 36.25 -30.65
C GLY A 816 -31.43 37.17 -31.15
N ILE A 817 -30.41 37.35 -30.33
CA ILE A 817 -29.15 38.02 -30.71
C ILE A 817 -28.07 36.95 -30.95
N HIS A 818 -26.81 37.38 -31.03
CA HIS A 818 -25.61 36.55 -31.24
C HIS A 818 -25.66 35.16 -30.59
N ALA A 819 -25.86 35.06 -29.27
CA ALA A 819 -25.91 33.76 -28.56
C ALA A 819 -26.97 32.79 -29.09
N GLN A 820 -28.21 33.24 -29.24
CA GLN A 820 -29.31 32.38 -29.71
C GLN A 820 -29.12 32.00 -31.18
N ARG A 821 -28.72 32.97 -32.02
CA ARG A 821 -28.50 32.74 -33.46
C ARG A 821 -27.35 31.77 -33.70
N ALA A 822 -26.23 31.93 -33.00
CA ALA A 822 -25.08 31.03 -33.17
C ALA A 822 -25.36 29.60 -32.68
N PHE A 823 -26.18 29.45 -31.63
CA PHE A 823 -26.63 28.14 -31.16
C PHE A 823 -27.59 27.47 -32.17
N LEU A 824 -28.56 28.20 -32.74
CA LEU A 824 -29.45 27.66 -33.78
C LEU A 824 -28.67 27.36 -35.08
N PHE A 825 -27.74 28.23 -35.49
CA PHE A 825 -26.89 27.99 -36.64
C PHE A 825 -26.06 26.72 -36.46
N LYS A 826 -25.36 26.55 -35.32
CA LYS A 826 -24.59 25.33 -35.02
C LYS A 826 -25.46 24.08 -35.07
N THR A 827 -26.61 24.10 -34.39
CA THR A 827 -27.47 22.91 -34.26
C THR A 827 -28.15 22.52 -35.56
N LEU A 828 -28.54 23.48 -36.42
CA LEU A 828 -29.00 23.20 -37.79
C LEU A 828 -27.82 22.76 -38.69
N ALA A 829 -26.68 23.44 -38.64
CA ALA A 829 -25.51 23.11 -39.46
C ALA A 829 -25.02 21.68 -39.24
N ASP A 830 -24.97 21.23 -37.97
CA ASP A 830 -24.61 19.86 -37.60
C ASP A 830 -25.56 18.81 -38.19
N ARG A 831 -26.88 19.07 -38.17
CA ARG A 831 -27.90 18.20 -38.81
C ARG A 831 -27.83 18.20 -40.33
N LEU A 832 -27.31 19.28 -40.93
CA LEU A 832 -27.18 19.47 -42.38
C LEU A 832 -25.78 19.08 -42.91
N GLY A 833 -24.86 18.65 -42.05
CA GLY A 833 -23.48 18.27 -42.43
C GLY A 833 -22.55 19.45 -42.74
N ILE A 834 -22.88 20.67 -42.33
CA ILE A 834 -22.07 21.88 -42.55
C ILE A 834 -21.06 22.04 -41.40
N PRO A 835 -19.75 21.87 -41.64
CA PRO A 835 -18.74 21.92 -40.57
C PRO A 835 -18.52 23.34 -40.07
N CYS A 836 -19.03 23.65 -38.88
CA CYS A 836 -18.84 24.93 -38.22
C CYS A 836 -18.52 24.80 -36.71
N THR A 837 -17.74 25.74 -36.19
CA THR A 837 -17.49 25.87 -34.75
C THR A 837 -18.66 26.57 -34.05
N LEU A 838 -18.66 26.55 -32.73
CA LEU A 838 -19.48 27.43 -31.90
C LEU A 838 -18.59 27.99 -30.78
N THR A 839 -18.36 29.31 -30.78
CA THR A 839 -17.52 30.00 -29.79
C THR A 839 -18.35 31.01 -29.00
N ARG A 840 -18.25 30.98 -27.67
CA ARG A 840 -18.91 31.90 -26.74
C ARG A 840 -18.01 33.10 -26.46
N GLY A 841 -18.58 34.30 -26.55
CA GLY A 841 -17.97 35.55 -26.08
C GLY A 841 -18.56 36.02 -24.75
N ASN A 842 -18.23 37.25 -24.38
CA ASN A 842 -18.81 37.90 -23.21
C ASN A 842 -20.20 38.49 -23.52
N TYR A 843 -21.01 38.75 -22.49
CA TYR A 843 -22.27 39.51 -22.60
C TYR A 843 -23.23 39.01 -23.71
N ASN A 844 -23.54 37.71 -23.72
CA ASN A 844 -24.40 37.05 -24.73
C ASN A 844 -23.93 37.20 -26.20
N ARG A 845 -22.66 37.52 -26.45
CA ARG A 845 -21.99 37.27 -27.74
C ARG A 845 -21.70 35.77 -27.89
N ALA A 846 -21.94 35.24 -29.08
CA ALA A 846 -21.38 33.98 -29.56
C ALA A 846 -21.35 34.02 -31.09
N TRP A 847 -20.52 33.19 -31.72
CA TRP A 847 -20.38 33.15 -33.17
C TRP A 847 -19.98 31.75 -33.66
N ASN A 848 -20.13 31.53 -34.96
CA ASN A 848 -19.70 30.32 -35.65
C ASN A 848 -18.56 30.66 -36.60
N GLU A 849 -17.54 29.80 -36.65
CA GLU A 849 -16.47 29.88 -37.64
C GLU A 849 -16.55 28.72 -38.62
N VAL A 850 -16.22 29.00 -39.87
CA VAL A 850 -16.18 28.07 -40.99
C VAL A 850 -14.82 28.16 -41.69
N ILE A 851 -14.34 27.04 -42.23
CA ILE A 851 -13.04 26.94 -42.90
C ILE A 851 -13.27 26.81 -44.40
N LEU A 852 -12.75 27.76 -45.18
CA LEU A 852 -12.95 27.85 -46.63
C LEU A 852 -11.65 28.23 -47.36
N GLY A 853 -11.45 27.67 -48.55
CA GLY A 853 -10.36 28.07 -49.47
C GLY A 853 -10.69 29.36 -50.23
N GLU A 854 -9.68 30.01 -50.80
CA GLU A 854 -9.81 31.35 -51.42
C GLU A 854 -10.64 31.41 -52.72
N SER A 855 -11.00 30.26 -53.31
CA SER A 855 -11.79 30.20 -54.54
C SER A 855 -12.80 29.04 -54.52
N SER A 856 -14.08 29.39 -54.67
CA SER A 856 -15.19 28.52 -55.09
C SER A 856 -15.18 27.07 -54.56
N GLY A 857 -15.72 26.86 -53.35
CA GLY A 857 -16.29 25.57 -52.94
C GLY A 857 -15.33 24.39 -52.70
N SER A 858 -14.01 24.58 -52.73
CA SER A 858 -13.04 23.50 -52.47
C SER A 858 -12.01 23.89 -51.39
N VAL A 859 -11.59 22.92 -50.59
CA VAL A 859 -10.57 23.11 -49.53
C VAL A 859 -9.18 23.09 -50.18
N ARG A 860 -8.81 24.19 -50.84
CA ARG A 860 -7.42 24.44 -51.27
C ARG A 860 -6.66 25.18 -50.18
N TYR A 861 -5.41 24.78 -50.00
CA TYR A 861 -4.49 25.38 -49.02
C TYR A 861 -3.88 26.69 -49.55
N PRO A 862 -3.62 27.68 -48.67
CA PRO A 862 -3.94 27.71 -47.24
C PRO A 862 -5.42 28.00 -47.00
N ALA A 863 -6.10 27.12 -46.25
CA ALA A 863 -7.49 27.33 -45.89
C ALA A 863 -7.60 28.45 -44.84
N LYS A 864 -8.63 29.29 -44.95
CA LYS A 864 -8.86 30.45 -44.07
C LYS A 864 -10.09 30.24 -43.18
N THR A 865 -10.00 30.75 -41.96
CA THR A 865 -11.11 30.76 -40.99
C THR A 865 -11.93 32.04 -41.14
N TRP A 866 -13.24 31.90 -41.29
CA TRP A 866 -14.19 32.99 -41.46
C TRP A 866 -15.27 32.90 -40.37
N ILE A 867 -15.60 34.02 -39.76
CA ILE A 867 -16.77 34.16 -38.89
C ILE A 867 -18.00 34.36 -39.78
N VAL A 868 -19.09 33.67 -39.47
CA VAL A 868 -20.39 33.87 -40.11
C VAL A 868 -21.12 35.01 -39.41
N ASP A 869 -21.43 36.09 -40.14
CA ASP A 869 -22.35 37.11 -39.65
C ASP A 869 -23.79 36.57 -39.67
N LEU A 870 -24.47 36.67 -38.53
CA LEU A 870 -25.85 36.25 -38.31
C LEU A 870 -26.75 37.42 -37.90
N LEU A 871 -26.23 38.65 -37.83
CA LEU A 871 -26.89 39.79 -37.20
C LEU A 871 -26.96 41.05 -38.07
N HIS A 872 -25.82 41.51 -38.61
CA HIS A 872 -25.72 42.82 -39.29
C HIS A 872 -25.81 42.68 -40.81
N GLU A 873 -25.08 41.74 -41.39
CA GLU A 873 -25.17 41.35 -42.80
C GLU A 873 -25.28 39.81 -42.90
N PRO A 874 -26.46 39.21 -42.58
CA PRO A 874 -26.61 37.76 -42.46
C PRO A 874 -26.08 36.97 -43.67
N GLY A 875 -25.08 36.14 -43.43
CA GLY A 875 -24.39 35.34 -44.45
C GLY A 875 -23.13 35.98 -45.04
N ARG A 876 -22.73 37.19 -44.60
CA ARG A 876 -21.38 37.73 -44.82
C ARG A 876 -20.35 36.89 -44.09
N LEU A 877 -19.23 36.62 -44.77
CA LEU A 877 -18.08 35.90 -44.23
C LEU A 877 -17.01 36.93 -43.82
N ILE A 878 -16.80 37.07 -42.52
CA ILE A 878 -15.84 38.01 -41.95
C ILE A 878 -14.53 37.26 -41.66
N LEU A 879 -13.41 37.67 -42.26
CA LEU A 879 -12.13 36.98 -42.06
C LEU A 879 -11.69 37.09 -40.59
N ALA A 880 -11.45 35.96 -39.92
CA ALA A 880 -11.40 35.89 -38.44
C ALA A 880 -10.27 36.72 -37.77
N ASN A 881 -9.25 37.15 -38.53
CA ASN A 881 -8.15 37.99 -38.03
C ASN A 881 -8.29 39.50 -38.37
N SER A 882 -9.41 39.91 -38.98
CA SER A 882 -9.68 41.28 -39.40
C SER A 882 -10.05 42.23 -38.23
N SER A 883 -10.13 43.53 -38.54
CA SER A 883 -10.78 44.56 -37.69
C SER A 883 -12.23 44.19 -37.38
N ASP A 884 -12.98 43.85 -38.41
CA ASP A 884 -14.42 43.59 -38.41
C ASP A 884 -14.75 42.39 -37.51
N ALA A 885 -13.92 41.34 -37.56
CA ALA A 885 -14.02 40.19 -36.68
C ALA A 885 -13.90 40.56 -35.19
N ARG A 886 -13.04 41.53 -34.83
CA ARG A 886 -12.91 42.01 -33.45
C ARG A 886 -14.14 42.80 -33.00
N ILE A 887 -14.69 43.64 -33.88
CA ILE A 887 -15.92 44.42 -33.62
C ILE A 887 -17.14 43.49 -33.47
N TYR A 888 -17.20 42.38 -34.22
CA TYR A 888 -18.28 41.40 -34.12
C TYR A 888 -18.20 40.53 -32.84
N THR A 889 -16.98 40.25 -32.35
CA THR A 889 -16.74 39.32 -31.23
C THR A 889 -16.57 39.98 -29.86
N ILE A 890 -16.19 41.26 -29.81
CA ILE A 890 -15.91 42.02 -28.59
C ILE A 890 -16.83 43.25 -28.52
N LEU A 891 -17.29 43.63 -27.32
CA LEU A 891 -17.97 44.90 -27.09
C LEU A 891 -16.97 46.06 -27.11
N SER A 892 -17.26 47.08 -27.93
CA SER A 892 -16.72 48.44 -27.82
C SER A 892 -17.40 49.20 -26.69
#